data_AF-A0A2D5GUM0-F1
#
_entry.id   AF-A0A2D5GUM0-F1
#
_cell.length_a   1.000
_cell.length_b   1.000
_cell.length_c   1.000
_cell.angle_alpha   90.00
_cell.angle_beta   90.00
_cell.angle_gamma   90.00
#
_symmetry.space_group_name_H-M   'P 1'
#
loop_
_entity.id
_entity.type
_entity.pdbx_description
1 polymer ?
#
loop_
_entity_poly.entity_id
_entity_poly.type
_entity_poly.pdbx_seq_one_letter_code
_entity_poly.pdbx_strand_id
1 'polypeptide(L)'
;MLFQTRKNEKLPVHCLLWGLLFLFGCCLNLPSLSADTRSPSTGSPLLDDANLHAVQFLGKNTGWAVGDRGVIRKTEDGGRTWQFVASPVDYPLKSICFLTNQIGWIAGGGTAAYGHLNQGVLLFTKDGGQTWQELVQQRLPRLHYVRFFGMNEGVVIGDSSVQHATGVFKTTDGGQTWQDVTGFESAGFRSAAFFDVNTGLVAGSQGRMTLVGGGSVLPPRFPPQGLRGLQDVQVPMTGAGWMVGDGALLRKTENRGIVWEMPETALPDQLKDFTDFKTVEVRGERIWVAGDPGSVIWHSDDRGRTWRQQWTGQSAPLASIDFVDDQHGYAVGALGTILSTDDGGRTWRSNHAAPRRVAFMCVHAQTQQVSFDLLSKYAGDQGYRSLVVLPIRRDLGSEGQKNADLDLRLNEAVTSVGGAVGSMDWRFPVQIPELEQNADRLIEEWNRHTEGRLASVTLSRFVAQLRTWRPEVLILDQPVGKDAASTLMKDAMLQAVRYAADPTRYIEHREQAGLGPWKVRKVYLRLPEGSSGNVSVDADEYLPRLGTTASTVSATGKQILGKELSSDAARSVYRLVDVDQGEQAAVTGGSLFAGIGLAPGSDARRMLNEINADDEERNRKLAERQRNIRAMAAKLIDDPLFSAQLMSHLKTITQGLSRRQAALQLEQLAQQYVASYDLVKAEATYQELVEQFPREPEAVRGMLWLFQLWSSEEIAWQRNRGVPVERTRSTSNPAQAGSPVRNAFQFSEQLPSPSLETVRQVGQINTGAPENWSTQTAENWKKQALSAVRWFQKYAPAFFETPEVQIPLASLYRLIGSHGKADDIFHNFHKPEANESWRNIAKAENWLLHPADTPPRPVYLCRFTKTRPVLDGLLSDECWQDANELTLSEKPAAGMENQADAGVDPLDRAFVLLSYDNENLYIAASIPIKAGLDYPAAPDTGRGYDADLKLQDRLSLAFDIDRDYTTFYQMEIDHRGWTSDRCWIDRSWNPRWYVAREKDSQSWRTEIAIPLSELAPSTRLKRSTWGLSVVRILPAMGLQGWNHPLTVEPRPDTFGLIRFE
;
A
#
# COMPACT_ATOMS: atom_id res chain seq x y z
N MET A 1 -68.04 -12.63 27.39
CA MET A 1 -68.55 -12.63 28.79
C MET A 1 -67.55 -11.85 29.64
N LEU A 2 -67.84 -10.57 29.95
CA LEU A 2 -68.34 -10.05 31.26
C LEU A 2 -67.16 -9.77 32.23
N PHE A 3 -66.85 -8.58 32.78
CA PHE A 3 -67.41 -7.21 32.88
C PHE A 3 -66.21 -6.27 33.28
N GLN A 4 -65.93 -5.12 32.63
CA GLN A 4 -66.29 -3.71 32.97
C GLN A 4 -65.58 -3.07 34.19
N THR A 5 -65.22 -1.78 34.31
CA THR A 5 -65.65 -0.47 33.71
C THR A 5 -64.63 0.64 34.15
N ARG A 6 -64.49 1.90 33.64
CA ARG A 6 -65.45 2.94 33.16
C ARG A 6 -64.69 4.21 32.62
N LYS A 7 -65.29 4.90 31.62
CA LYS A 7 -65.36 6.37 31.32
C LYS A 7 -64.05 7.16 31.07
N ASN A 8 -63.95 8.22 30.25
CA ASN A 8 -64.78 9.01 29.31
C ASN A 8 -63.77 10.00 28.67
N GLU A 9 -63.82 10.33 27.37
CA GLU A 9 -63.68 11.70 26.83
C GLU A 9 -63.67 11.75 25.28
N LYS A 10 -63.94 12.95 24.74
CA LYS A 10 -64.76 13.20 23.54
C LYS A 10 -63.96 13.41 22.23
N LEU A 11 -64.59 12.87 21.17
CA LEU A 11 -64.59 13.15 19.71
C LEU A 11 -64.63 14.67 19.33
N PRO A 12 -64.43 15.09 18.03
CA PRO A 12 -64.85 14.38 16.82
C PRO A 12 -63.98 14.46 15.54
N VAL A 13 -64.31 13.54 14.62
CA VAL A 13 -63.99 13.52 13.18
C VAL A 13 -65.32 13.54 12.43
N HIS A 14 -65.43 14.29 11.32
CA HIS A 14 -66.31 13.89 10.22
C HIS A 14 -65.74 14.26 8.84
N CYS A 15 -65.98 13.33 7.92
CA CYS A 15 -65.56 13.24 6.52
C CYS A 15 -66.25 14.24 5.60
N LEU A 16 -65.68 14.48 4.41
CA LEU A 16 -66.40 14.65 3.13
C LEU A 16 -65.42 14.67 1.91
N LEU A 17 -65.22 13.49 1.32
CA LEU A 17 -65.48 13.09 -0.09
C LEU A 17 -65.58 14.16 -1.22
N TRP A 18 -64.96 13.82 -2.38
CA TRP A 18 -64.96 14.44 -3.75
C TRP A 18 -64.10 15.69 -3.94
N GLY A 19 -63.23 15.84 -4.96
CA GLY A 19 -62.87 15.06 -6.14
C GLY A 19 -62.15 16.01 -7.11
N LEU A 20 -61.04 15.59 -7.72
CA LEU A 20 -60.63 16.00 -9.07
C LEU A 20 -59.44 15.19 -9.57
N LEU A 21 -59.63 14.69 -10.79
CA LEU A 21 -58.84 13.76 -11.56
C LEU A 21 -57.63 14.41 -12.26
N PHE A 22 -56.61 13.58 -12.50
CA PHE A 22 -55.74 13.53 -13.69
C PHE A 22 -54.67 14.62 -13.89
N LEU A 23 -53.39 14.26 -13.68
CA LEU A 23 -52.47 13.81 -14.74
C LEU A 23 -51.02 13.67 -14.22
N PHE A 24 -50.32 12.66 -14.77
CA PHE A 24 -48.88 12.33 -14.69
C PHE A 24 -48.36 11.57 -13.45
N GLY A 25 -47.87 10.34 -13.69
CA GLY A 25 -46.97 9.66 -12.75
C GLY A 25 -46.92 8.13 -12.76
N CYS A 26 -47.16 7.42 -13.86
CA CYS A 26 -46.74 6.02 -13.97
C CYS A 26 -45.28 5.98 -14.46
N CYS A 27 -44.33 5.62 -13.59
CA CYS A 27 -43.07 4.96 -13.98
C CYS A 27 -42.32 4.39 -12.75
N LEU A 28 -42.14 3.07 -12.78
CA LEU A 28 -40.98 2.32 -12.28
C LEU A 28 -40.79 2.16 -10.76
N ASN A 29 -41.39 1.07 -10.24
CA ASN A 29 -40.81 0.30 -9.14
C ASN A 29 -39.45 -0.27 -9.60
N LEU A 30 -38.35 0.31 -9.10
CA LEU A 30 -37.03 -0.31 -9.14
C LEU A 30 -36.86 -1.16 -7.88
N PRO A 31 -36.53 -2.47 -7.97
CA PRO A 31 -36.07 -3.21 -6.81
C PRO A 31 -34.71 -2.63 -6.39
N SER A 32 -34.61 -2.20 -5.15
CA SER A 32 -33.34 -1.87 -4.52
C SER A 32 -32.40 -3.07 -4.65
N LEU A 33 -31.21 -2.82 -5.21
CA LEU A 33 -30.10 -3.77 -5.26
C LEU A 33 -29.77 -4.19 -3.82
N SER A 34 -30.14 -5.42 -3.45
CA SER A 34 -29.57 -6.05 -2.27
C SER A 34 -28.11 -6.35 -2.58
N ALA A 35 -27.22 -5.60 -1.93
CA ALA A 35 -25.94 -6.17 -1.52
C ALA A 35 -26.23 -7.52 -0.85
N ASP A 36 -25.39 -8.51 -1.06
CA ASP A 36 -25.39 -9.74 -0.27
C ASP A 36 -25.32 -9.35 1.21
N THR A 37 -26.49 -9.22 1.83
CA THR A 37 -26.64 -8.97 3.26
C THR A 37 -26.38 -10.31 3.90
N ARG A 38 -25.10 -10.59 4.18
CA ARG A 38 -24.78 -11.42 5.33
C ARG A 38 -25.54 -10.79 6.50
N SER A 39 -26.58 -11.49 6.95
CA SER A 39 -27.26 -11.17 8.19
C SER A 39 -26.16 -11.00 9.25
N PRO A 40 -26.12 -9.92 10.03
CA PRO A 40 -25.14 -9.76 11.10
C PRO A 40 -25.46 -10.83 12.15
N SER A 41 -24.86 -12.00 12.00
CA SER A 41 -24.95 -13.08 12.98
C SER A 41 -24.34 -12.56 14.27
N THR A 42 -25.08 -12.72 15.36
CA THR A 42 -24.55 -12.70 16.73
C THR A 42 -23.18 -13.38 16.80
N GLY A 43 -22.12 -12.58 16.98
CA GLY A 43 -20.73 -12.96 17.30
C GLY A 43 -20.07 -14.07 16.49
N SER A 44 -19.66 -13.82 15.25
CA SER A 44 -18.74 -14.71 14.52
C SER A 44 -17.43 -14.92 15.31
N PRO A 45 -16.80 -16.12 15.27
CA PRO A 45 -15.52 -16.37 15.96
C PRO A 45 -14.39 -15.40 15.61
N LEU A 46 -14.43 -14.77 14.43
CA LEU A 46 -13.46 -13.75 14.00
C LEU A 46 -13.68 -12.38 14.63
N LEU A 47 -14.93 -12.05 15.00
CA LEU A 47 -15.26 -10.81 15.71
C LEU A 47 -14.95 -10.93 17.20
N ASP A 48 -15.01 -12.14 17.74
CA ASP A 48 -14.75 -12.40 19.15
C ASP A 48 -13.30 -12.15 19.58
N ASP A 49 -12.33 -12.36 18.69
CA ASP A 49 -10.92 -12.04 18.94
C ASP A 49 -10.37 -10.90 18.09
N ALA A 50 -11.23 -10.09 17.50
CA ALA A 50 -10.82 -8.86 16.83
C ALA A 50 -10.07 -7.94 17.82
N ASN A 51 -8.98 -7.31 17.36
CA ASN A 51 -8.23 -6.38 18.21
C ASN A 51 -9.09 -5.16 18.49
N LEU A 52 -9.19 -4.78 19.76
CA LEU A 52 -9.90 -3.59 20.19
C LEU A 52 -8.91 -2.43 20.25
N HIS A 53 -9.28 -1.30 19.65
CA HIS A 53 -8.41 -0.11 19.51
C HIS A 53 -8.79 0.99 20.49
N ALA A 54 -10.07 1.13 20.83
CA ALA A 54 -10.53 2.16 21.76
C ALA A 54 -11.64 1.66 22.67
N VAL A 55 -11.67 2.20 23.89
CA VAL A 55 -12.74 2.00 24.88
C VAL A 55 -13.14 3.35 25.47
N GLN A 56 -14.42 3.53 25.74
CA GLN A 56 -14.92 4.69 26.48
C GLN A 56 -16.11 4.27 27.35
N PHE A 57 -16.10 4.74 28.59
CA PHE A 57 -17.20 4.61 29.54
C PHE A 57 -17.83 5.96 29.87
N LEU A 58 -19.15 5.93 30.11
CA LEU A 58 -19.91 7.05 30.64
C LEU A 58 -20.53 6.64 31.97
N GLY A 59 -19.94 7.14 33.05
CA GLY A 59 -20.24 6.67 34.40
C GLY A 59 -19.78 5.22 34.60
N LYS A 60 -20.23 4.58 35.67
CA LYS A 60 -19.69 3.29 36.10
C LYS A 60 -20.25 2.07 35.35
N ASN A 61 -21.37 2.22 34.65
CA ASN A 61 -22.15 1.09 34.16
C ASN A 61 -22.11 0.92 32.64
N THR A 62 -22.12 2.03 31.88
CA THR A 62 -22.27 1.99 30.43
C THR A 62 -20.94 2.28 29.75
N GLY A 63 -20.55 1.42 28.81
CA GLY A 63 -19.31 1.57 28.07
C GLY A 63 -19.37 0.89 26.70
N TRP A 64 -18.46 1.31 25.82
CA TRP A 64 -18.34 0.84 24.46
C TRP A 64 -16.88 0.56 24.13
N ALA A 65 -16.63 -0.48 23.34
CA ALA A 65 -15.31 -0.83 22.82
C ALA A 65 -15.41 -1.12 21.33
N VAL A 66 -14.43 -0.65 20.56
CA VAL A 66 -14.42 -0.74 19.09
C VAL A 66 -13.08 -1.25 18.57
N GLY A 67 -13.06 -1.87 17.39
CA GLY A 67 -11.85 -2.53 16.90
C GLY A 67 -11.83 -2.93 15.43
N ASP A 68 -10.93 -3.87 15.10
CA ASP A 68 -10.81 -4.49 13.77
C ASP A 68 -12.13 -5.16 13.34
N ARG A 69 -12.31 -5.36 12.02
CA ARG A 69 -13.49 -6.02 11.43
C ARG A 69 -14.83 -5.34 11.75
N GLY A 70 -14.82 -4.03 12.01
CA GLY A 70 -16.02 -3.28 12.40
C GLY A 70 -16.59 -3.71 13.75
N VAL A 71 -15.82 -4.36 14.62
CA VAL A 71 -16.36 -4.87 15.89
C VAL A 71 -16.78 -3.70 16.78
N ILE A 72 -18.01 -3.78 17.31
CA ILE A 72 -18.54 -2.87 18.33
C ILE A 72 -19.08 -3.74 19.46
N ARG A 73 -18.63 -3.45 20.69
CA ARG A 73 -19.12 -4.08 21.91
C ARG A 73 -19.68 -3.03 22.86
N LYS A 74 -20.80 -3.35 23.51
CA LYS A 74 -21.45 -2.50 24.51
C LYS A 74 -21.62 -3.26 25.82
N THR A 75 -21.45 -2.56 26.94
CA THR A 75 -21.78 -3.02 28.29
C THR A 75 -22.78 -2.08 28.94
N GLU A 76 -23.62 -2.63 29.82
CA GLU A 76 -24.55 -1.88 30.67
C GLU A 76 -24.41 -2.22 32.16
N ASP A 77 -23.50 -3.12 32.52
CA ASP A 77 -23.28 -3.62 33.89
C ASP A 77 -21.87 -3.32 34.44
N GLY A 78 -21.22 -2.28 33.91
CA GLY A 78 -19.88 -1.86 34.33
C GLY A 78 -18.78 -2.78 33.82
N GLY A 79 -18.92 -3.21 32.57
CA GLY A 79 -17.95 -4.04 31.88
C GLY A 79 -17.86 -5.44 32.46
N ARG A 80 -18.91 -6.01 33.08
CA ARG A 80 -18.92 -7.41 33.50
C ARG A 80 -19.35 -8.30 32.34
N THR A 81 -20.33 -7.85 31.55
CA THR A 81 -20.75 -8.51 30.31
C THR A 81 -20.70 -7.54 29.13
N TRP A 82 -20.24 -8.05 27.98
CA TRP A 82 -20.11 -7.27 26.75
C TRP A 82 -20.89 -7.94 25.65
N GLN A 83 -21.79 -7.18 25.02
CA GLN A 83 -22.65 -7.64 23.93
C GLN A 83 -22.16 -7.08 22.61
N PHE A 84 -22.20 -7.89 21.55
CA PHE A 84 -21.92 -7.40 20.20
C PHE A 84 -23.07 -6.53 19.71
N VAL A 85 -22.71 -5.40 19.11
CA VAL A 85 -23.62 -4.53 18.38
C VAL A 85 -23.29 -4.66 16.89
N ALA A 86 -24.32 -4.72 16.05
CA ALA A 86 -24.13 -4.74 14.61
C ALA A 86 -23.52 -3.42 14.12
N SER A 87 -22.44 -3.52 13.36
CA SER A 87 -21.84 -2.40 12.62
C SER A 87 -22.31 -2.44 11.17
N PRO A 88 -22.57 -1.28 10.53
CA PRO A 88 -22.88 -1.22 9.10
C PRO A 88 -21.64 -1.43 8.21
N VAL A 89 -20.43 -1.43 8.79
CA VAL A 89 -19.14 -1.58 8.09
C VAL A 89 -18.30 -2.72 8.69
N ASP A 90 -17.36 -3.23 7.90
CA ASP A 90 -16.34 -4.22 8.31
C ASP A 90 -14.92 -3.65 8.41
N TYR A 91 -14.76 -2.33 8.24
CA TYR A 91 -13.48 -1.64 8.39
C TYR A 91 -13.00 -1.56 9.86
N PRO A 92 -11.68 -1.43 10.10
CA PRO A 92 -11.15 -1.13 11.44
C PRO A 92 -11.70 0.17 12.01
N LEU A 93 -12.24 0.10 13.23
CA LEU A 93 -12.71 1.25 14.00
C LEU A 93 -11.65 1.65 15.02
N LYS A 94 -11.22 2.92 15.02
CA LYS A 94 -10.00 3.38 15.72
C LYS A 94 -10.27 4.27 16.92
N SER A 95 -11.32 5.08 16.89
CA SER A 95 -11.61 6.04 17.96
C SER A 95 -13.11 6.17 18.19
N ILE A 96 -13.48 6.48 19.43
CA ILE A 96 -14.85 6.59 19.89
C ILE A 96 -15.04 7.88 20.68
N CYS A 97 -16.19 8.53 20.50
CA CYS A 97 -16.56 9.74 21.24
C CYS A 97 -18.06 9.74 21.51
N PHE A 98 -18.44 9.49 22.76
CA PHE A 98 -19.80 9.69 23.27
C PHE A 98 -19.87 10.97 24.11
N LEU A 99 -20.90 11.79 23.85
CA LEU A 99 -21.22 12.99 24.65
C LEU A 99 -22.17 12.66 25.80
N THR A 100 -23.07 11.69 25.57
CA THR A 100 -24.06 11.20 26.53
C THR A 100 -24.21 9.71 26.35
N ASN A 101 -24.93 9.02 27.24
CA ASN A 101 -25.18 7.59 27.06
C ASN A 101 -26.11 7.25 25.86
N GLN A 102 -26.58 8.25 25.11
CA GLN A 102 -27.41 8.09 23.92
C GLN A 102 -26.70 8.50 22.63
N ILE A 103 -25.83 9.53 22.69
CA ILE A 103 -25.31 10.19 21.50
C ILE A 103 -23.79 10.00 21.42
N GLY A 104 -23.33 9.45 20.31
CA GLY A 104 -21.92 9.18 20.09
C GLY A 104 -21.54 8.97 18.63
N TRP A 105 -20.23 9.05 18.39
CA TRP A 105 -19.57 8.89 17.09
C TRP A 105 -18.43 7.88 17.20
N ILE A 106 -18.17 7.15 16.12
CA ILE A 106 -17.00 6.29 15.97
C ILE A 106 -16.30 6.65 14.67
N ALA A 107 -14.99 6.81 14.70
CA ALA A 107 -14.16 7.01 13.52
C ALA A 107 -13.24 5.82 13.27
N GLY A 108 -12.98 5.55 11.99
CA GLY A 108 -12.11 4.50 11.53
C GLY A 108 -11.89 4.55 10.03
N GLY A 109 -11.56 3.40 9.44
CA GLY A 109 -11.35 3.28 8.01
C GLY A 109 -10.30 2.23 7.65
N GLY A 110 -10.20 1.95 6.37
CA GLY A 110 -9.29 0.94 5.83
C GLY A 110 -8.73 1.32 4.46
N THR A 111 -7.94 0.43 3.90
CA THR A 111 -7.44 0.55 2.53
C THR A 111 -8.34 -0.30 1.66
N ALA A 112 -9.00 0.33 0.67
CA ALA A 112 -9.69 -0.42 -0.36
C ALA A 112 -8.68 -1.35 -1.05
N ALA A 113 -8.97 -2.66 -1.07
CA ALA A 113 -8.07 -3.67 -1.63
C ALA A 113 -7.59 -3.28 -3.04
N TYR A 114 -8.48 -2.71 -3.85
CA TYR A 114 -8.18 -2.28 -5.21
C TYR A 114 -8.01 -0.76 -5.29
N GLY A 115 -6.91 -0.32 -5.90
CA GLY A 115 -6.57 1.10 -6.05
C GLY A 115 -5.85 1.73 -4.84
N HIS A 116 -5.67 1.00 -3.75
CA HIS A 116 -4.98 1.44 -2.52
C HIS A 116 -5.47 2.77 -1.96
N LEU A 117 -6.76 3.09 -2.16
CA LEU A 117 -7.37 4.29 -1.62
C LEU A 117 -7.72 4.06 -0.15
N ASN A 118 -7.22 4.92 0.73
CA ASN A 118 -7.60 4.93 2.13
C ASN A 118 -8.98 5.59 2.27
N GLN A 119 -9.94 4.84 2.82
CA GLN A 119 -11.32 5.28 3.01
C GLN A 119 -11.61 5.46 4.49
N GLY A 120 -12.09 6.64 4.87
CA GLY A 120 -12.58 6.97 6.20
C GLY A 120 -14.00 6.47 6.44
N VAL A 121 -14.26 6.08 7.68
CA VAL A 121 -15.60 5.76 8.17
C VAL A 121 -15.89 6.64 9.39
N LEU A 122 -17.09 7.23 9.40
CA LEU A 122 -17.66 7.89 10.56
C LEU A 122 -19.06 7.33 10.83
N LEU A 123 -19.23 6.66 11.96
CA LEU A 123 -20.51 6.15 12.43
C LEU A 123 -21.09 7.09 13.49
N PHE A 124 -22.41 7.13 13.55
CA PHE A 124 -23.16 7.93 14.51
C PHE A 124 -24.34 7.17 15.08
N THR A 125 -24.63 7.44 16.35
CA THR A 125 -25.78 6.90 17.09
C THR A 125 -26.53 8.00 17.83
N LYS A 126 -27.84 7.81 17.97
CA LYS A 126 -28.73 8.60 18.85
C LYS A 126 -29.43 7.76 19.93
N ASP A 127 -29.21 6.44 19.97
CA ASP A 127 -29.91 5.49 20.86
C ASP A 127 -28.97 4.71 21.81
N GLY A 128 -27.78 5.27 22.04
CA GLY A 128 -26.76 4.69 22.92
C GLY A 128 -25.97 3.56 22.29
N GLY A 129 -25.85 3.56 20.97
CA GLY A 129 -25.13 2.57 20.19
C GLY A 129 -25.88 1.25 20.10
N GLN A 130 -27.22 1.28 20.09
CA GLN A 130 -28.04 0.12 19.71
C GLN A 130 -28.07 0.01 18.18
N THR A 131 -28.16 1.15 17.49
CA THR A 131 -28.04 1.23 16.04
C THR A 131 -27.01 2.28 15.63
N TRP A 132 -26.31 2.00 14.53
CA TRP A 132 -25.26 2.88 13.99
C TRP A 132 -25.57 3.22 12.54
N GLN A 133 -25.45 4.49 12.21
CA GLN A 133 -25.57 5.00 10.85
C GLN A 133 -24.23 5.56 10.39
N GLU A 134 -23.80 5.21 9.19
CA GLU A 134 -22.66 5.87 8.53
C GLU A 134 -23.07 7.26 8.04
N LEU A 135 -22.35 8.31 8.46
CA LEU A 135 -22.67 9.71 8.14
C LEU A 135 -21.97 10.24 6.87
N VAL A 136 -20.97 9.52 6.36
CA VAL A 136 -19.99 10.09 5.42
C VAL A 136 -20.55 10.19 3.99
N GLN A 137 -21.09 11.35 3.63
CA GLN A 137 -21.47 11.68 2.23
C GLN A 137 -20.32 12.31 1.44
N GLN A 138 -19.33 12.92 2.10
CA GLN A 138 -18.08 13.42 1.51
C GLN A 138 -16.92 12.48 1.88
N ARG A 139 -16.19 11.97 0.88
CA ARG A 139 -15.19 10.91 1.08
C ARG A 139 -13.95 11.42 1.82
N LEU A 140 -13.93 11.24 3.14
CA LEU A 140 -12.75 11.47 3.98
C LEU A 140 -11.73 10.33 3.81
N PRO A 141 -10.41 10.60 4.00
CA PRO A 141 -9.40 9.56 4.10
C PRO A 141 -9.58 8.74 5.39
N ARG A 142 -8.85 7.62 5.54
CA ARG A 142 -8.90 6.79 6.75
C ARG A 142 -8.75 7.67 7.99
N LEU A 143 -9.69 7.55 8.93
CA LEU A 143 -9.73 8.35 10.15
C LEU A 143 -9.13 7.57 11.33
N HIS A 144 -8.37 8.27 12.17
CA HIS A 144 -7.70 7.69 13.34
C HIS A 144 -8.27 8.19 14.66
N TYR A 145 -8.80 9.41 14.69
CA TYR A 145 -9.34 10.02 15.91
C TYR A 145 -10.57 10.88 15.63
N VAL A 146 -11.49 10.90 16.61
CA VAL A 146 -12.71 11.70 16.60
C VAL A 146 -12.95 12.34 17.96
N ARG A 147 -13.35 13.62 17.95
CA ARG A 147 -13.86 14.30 19.13
C ARG A 147 -14.94 15.31 18.77
N PHE A 148 -16.05 15.25 19.48
CA PHE A 148 -17.12 16.24 19.42
C PHE A 148 -17.13 17.07 20.71
N PHE A 149 -17.45 18.36 20.57
CA PHE A 149 -17.59 19.32 21.68
C PHE A 149 -19.05 19.68 21.96
N GLY A 150 -19.96 19.21 21.10
CA GLY A 150 -21.39 19.34 21.18
C GLY A 150 -22.05 18.60 20.02
N MET A 151 -23.36 18.79 19.81
CA MET A 151 -24.11 18.12 18.74
C MET A 151 -23.66 18.50 17.33
N ASN A 152 -23.04 19.66 17.18
CA ASN A 152 -22.75 20.29 15.89
C ASN A 152 -21.25 20.38 15.61
N GLU A 153 -20.46 20.70 16.64
CA GLU A 153 -19.03 20.99 16.49
C GLU A 153 -18.18 19.77 16.82
N GLY A 154 -17.35 19.37 15.86
CA GLY A 154 -16.45 18.23 16.01
C GLY A 154 -15.21 18.34 15.15
N VAL A 155 -14.20 17.55 15.51
CA VAL A 155 -12.93 17.42 14.81
C VAL A 155 -12.61 15.94 14.59
N VAL A 156 -12.10 15.63 13.41
CA VAL A 156 -11.50 14.32 13.11
C VAL A 156 -10.11 14.52 12.53
N ILE A 157 -9.24 13.54 12.76
CA ILE A 157 -7.94 13.47 12.11
C ILE A 157 -7.79 12.13 11.38
N GLY A 158 -7.04 12.14 10.29
CA GLY A 158 -6.85 10.99 9.43
C GLY A 158 -5.54 11.02 8.66
N ASP A 159 -5.43 10.13 7.69
CA ASP A 159 -4.36 10.16 6.70
C ASP A 159 -4.43 11.46 5.89
N SER A 160 -3.29 11.97 5.44
CA SER A 160 -3.27 13.06 4.47
C SER A 160 -3.47 12.52 3.06
N SER A 161 -4.04 13.34 2.20
CA SER A 161 -4.19 13.04 0.77
C SER A 161 -3.88 14.27 -0.06
N VAL A 162 -3.89 14.13 -1.38
CA VAL A 162 -3.73 15.25 -2.31
C VAL A 162 -4.84 16.29 -2.14
N GLN A 163 -6.04 15.88 -1.74
CA GLN A 163 -7.16 16.81 -1.49
C GLN A 163 -7.18 17.31 -0.05
N HIS A 164 -6.57 16.56 0.88
CA HIS A 164 -6.63 16.79 2.31
C HIS A 164 -5.22 16.79 2.90
N ALA A 165 -4.40 17.76 2.52
CA ALA A 165 -2.95 17.71 2.78
C ALA A 165 -2.55 17.78 4.26
N THR A 166 -3.42 18.31 5.14
CA THR A 166 -3.15 18.35 6.58
C THR A 166 -3.65 17.11 7.33
N GLY A 167 -4.66 16.41 6.81
CA GLY A 167 -5.33 15.30 7.48
C GLY A 167 -6.14 15.71 8.71
N VAL A 168 -6.50 16.99 8.86
CA VAL A 168 -7.31 17.52 9.98
C VAL A 168 -8.60 18.14 9.43
N PHE A 169 -9.74 17.72 9.96
CA PHE A 169 -11.05 18.12 9.47
C PHE A 169 -11.94 18.59 10.61
N LYS A 170 -12.77 19.59 10.34
CA LYS A 170 -13.77 20.10 11.28
C LYS A 170 -15.18 20.07 10.71
N THR A 171 -16.16 19.92 11.58
CA THR A 171 -17.59 19.97 11.24
C THR A 171 -18.32 20.97 12.14
N THR A 172 -19.38 21.57 11.62
CA THR A 172 -20.30 22.46 12.33
C THR A 172 -21.76 22.00 12.23
N ASP A 173 -22.01 20.81 11.68
CA ASP A 173 -23.35 20.24 11.45
C ASP A 173 -23.51 18.80 11.98
N GLY A 174 -22.64 18.41 12.92
CA GLY A 174 -22.70 17.10 13.59
C GLY A 174 -22.03 15.97 12.80
N GLY A 175 -21.18 16.32 11.84
CA GLY A 175 -20.42 15.37 11.02
C GLY A 175 -21.11 15.01 9.70
N GLN A 176 -22.11 15.79 9.25
CA GLN A 176 -22.75 15.61 7.94
C GLN A 176 -21.86 16.17 6.83
N THR A 177 -21.22 17.31 7.07
CA THR A 177 -20.21 17.90 6.18
C THR A 177 -18.93 18.21 6.94
N TRP A 178 -17.81 18.18 6.22
CA TRP A 178 -16.47 18.37 6.77
C TRP A 178 -15.69 19.42 5.99
N GLN A 179 -14.99 20.28 6.72
CA GLN A 179 -14.10 21.29 6.16
C GLN A 179 -12.66 20.95 6.53
N ASP A 180 -11.78 20.95 5.52
CA ASP A 180 -10.33 20.85 5.72
C ASP A 180 -9.78 22.01 6.56
N VAL A 181 -8.95 21.69 7.54
CA VAL A 181 -8.17 22.68 8.28
C VAL A 181 -6.88 22.93 7.50
N THR A 182 -6.68 24.17 7.04
CA THR A 182 -5.52 24.54 6.23
C THR A 182 -4.24 24.67 7.07
N GLY A 183 -3.06 24.58 6.46
CA GLY A 183 -1.79 24.78 7.16
C GLY A 183 -0.67 23.86 6.68
N PHE A 184 0.22 23.51 7.60
CA PHE A 184 1.39 22.67 7.33
C PHE A 184 0.97 21.25 6.89
N GLU A 185 1.48 20.83 5.72
CA GLU A 185 1.23 19.51 5.16
C GLU A 185 1.91 18.43 6.01
N SER A 186 1.19 17.33 6.29
CA SER A 186 1.70 16.22 7.11
C SER A 186 1.55 14.90 6.38
N ALA A 187 2.24 13.85 6.84
CA ALA A 187 2.10 12.48 6.33
C ALA A 187 0.96 11.71 7.05
N GLY A 188 -0.01 12.43 7.62
CA GLY A 188 -1.09 11.90 8.45
C GLY A 188 -0.77 11.90 9.95
N PHE A 189 -1.81 12.04 10.77
CA PHE A 189 -1.73 12.00 12.25
C PHE A 189 -2.49 10.80 12.79
N ARG A 190 -2.01 10.21 13.90
CA ARG A 190 -2.58 9.00 14.50
C ARG A 190 -3.29 9.26 15.83
N SER A 191 -2.88 10.29 16.57
CA SER A 191 -3.51 10.69 17.84
C SER A 191 -3.55 12.22 17.97
N ALA A 192 -4.44 12.72 18.82
CA ALA A 192 -4.63 14.14 19.04
C ALA A 192 -5.19 14.44 20.44
N ALA A 193 -4.93 15.66 20.91
CA ALA A 193 -5.60 16.23 22.08
C ALA A 193 -6.13 17.62 21.74
N PHE A 194 -7.44 17.74 21.57
CA PHE A 194 -8.12 19.00 21.27
C PHE A 194 -8.86 19.54 22.49
N PHE A 195 -8.76 20.86 22.69
CA PHE A 195 -9.43 21.61 23.75
C PHE A 195 -10.76 22.20 23.27
N ASP A 196 -10.80 22.59 22.00
CA ASP A 196 -11.96 23.04 21.24
C ASP A 196 -11.77 22.68 19.75
N VAL A 197 -12.72 23.04 18.89
CA VAL A 197 -12.68 22.69 17.45
C VAL A 197 -11.53 23.35 16.67
N ASN A 198 -10.92 24.42 17.19
CA ASN A 198 -9.86 25.20 16.51
C ASN A 198 -8.50 25.15 17.22
N THR A 199 -8.45 24.59 18.44
CA THR A 199 -7.26 24.60 19.30
C THR A 199 -6.97 23.21 19.84
N GLY A 200 -5.77 22.70 19.53
CA GLY A 200 -5.33 21.39 19.99
C GLY A 200 -3.92 21.07 19.55
N LEU A 201 -3.57 19.80 19.64
CA LEU A 201 -2.33 19.25 19.15
C LEU A 201 -2.58 17.92 18.46
N VAL A 202 -1.74 17.61 17.48
CA VAL A 202 -1.82 16.40 16.67
C VAL A 202 -0.45 15.73 16.65
N ALA A 203 -0.44 14.41 16.72
CA ALA A 203 0.75 13.57 16.81
C ALA A 203 0.61 12.35 15.88
N GLY A 204 1.72 11.88 15.32
CA GLY A 204 1.69 10.82 14.31
C GLY A 204 2.98 10.02 14.17
N SER A 205 3.08 9.34 13.03
CA SER A 205 4.22 8.48 12.69
C SER A 205 5.53 9.28 12.60
N GLN A 206 6.67 8.58 12.74
CA GLN A 206 8.03 9.16 12.68
C GLN A 206 8.24 10.33 13.66
N GLY A 207 7.60 10.27 14.83
CA GLY A 207 7.78 11.25 15.89
C GLY A 207 7.21 12.63 15.58
N ARG A 208 6.38 12.77 14.54
CA ARG A 208 5.86 14.07 14.09
C ARG A 208 4.77 14.54 15.03
N MET A 209 4.85 15.82 15.40
CA MET A 209 3.86 16.49 16.24
C MET A 209 3.79 17.97 15.90
N THR A 210 2.59 18.52 15.93
CA THR A 210 2.39 19.97 15.81
C THR A 210 1.14 20.45 16.53
N LEU A 211 1.04 21.77 16.69
CA LEU A 211 -0.12 22.45 17.26
C LEU A 211 -1.11 22.82 16.16
N VAL A 212 -2.39 22.76 16.51
CA VAL A 212 -3.49 23.35 15.74
C VAL A 212 -3.97 24.58 16.51
N GLY A 213 -3.92 25.75 15.88
CA GLY A 213 -4.27 27.01 16.52
C GLY A 213 -4.82 28.03 15.54
N GLY A 214 -5.86 28.75 15.94
CA GLY A 214 -6.53 29.73 15.08
C GLY A 214 -7.21 29.10 13.86
N GLY A 215 -7.56 27.82 13.94
CA GLY A 215 -8.14 27.07 12.82
C GLY A 215 -7.14 26.72 11.72
N SER A 216 -5.84 26.65 12.02
CA SER A 216 -4.79 26.20 11.11
C SER A 216 -3.82 25.23 11.76
N VAL A 217 -3.29 24.28 10.97
CA VAL A 217 -2.19 23.39 11.38
C VAL A 217 -0.87 24.15 11.29
N LEU A 218 -0.21 24.36 12.41
CA LEU A 218 1.03 25.13 12.45
C LEU A 218 2.22 24.28 11.98
N PRO A 219 3.31 24.90 11.48
CA PRO A 219 4.55 24.19 11.24
C PRO A 219 5.10 23.54 12.52
N PRO A 220 5.68 22.33 12.43
CA PRO A 220 6.22 21.64 13.60
C PRO A 220 7.35 22.47 14.20
N ARG A 221 7.27 22.72 15.51
CA ARG A 221 8.33 23.42 16.27
C ARG A 221 9.40 22.49 16.80
N PHE A 222 9.18 21.18 16.71
CA PHE A 222 10.06 20.16 17.26
C PHE A 222 10.66 19.33 16.13
N PRO A 223 11.96 18.98 16.20
CA PRO A 223 12.51 18.00 15.30
C PRO A 223 11.82 16.65 15.50
N PRO A 224 11.64 15.85 14.43
CA PRO A 224 11.07 14.51 14.54
C PRO A 224 11.89 13.65 15.53
N GLN A 225 11.22 12.86 16.37
CA GLN A 225 11.83 11.97 17.37
C GLN A 225 12.48 10.72 16.76
N GLY A 226 13.13 10.87 15.61
CA GLY A 226 13.67 9.78 14.80
C GLY A 226 12.58 8.88 14.22
N LEU A 227 12.82 7.57 14.24
CA LEU A 227 11.95 6.56 13.60
C LEU A 227 10.79 6.08 14.49
N ARG A 228 10.80 6.48 15.77
CA ARG A 228 9.79 6.12 16.78
C ARG A 228 8.48 6.85 16.49
N GLY A 229 7.36 6.12 16.43
CA GLY A 229 6.04 6.71 16.34
C GLY A 229 5.54 7.25 17.68
N LEU A 230 4.81 8.37 17.65
CA LEU A 230 3.96 8.79 18.75
C LEU A 230 2.63 8.04 18.63
N GLN A 231 2.22 7.38 19.70
CA GLN A 231 1.05 6.48 19.67
C GLN A 231 -0.15 7.13 20.36
N ASP A 232 0.05 7.85 21.46
CA ASP A 232 -1.03 8.52 22.16
C ASP A 232 -0.58 9.79 22.88
N VAL A 233 -1.50 10.74 23.03
CA VAL A 233 -1.27 12.02 23.69
C VAL A 233 -2.53 12.49 24.39
N GLN A 234 -2.39 12.79 25.69
CA GLN A 234 -3.46 13.34 26.49
C GLN A 234 -3.03 14.63 27.18
N VAL A 235 -3.75 15.71 26.88
CA VAL A 235 -3.55 17.00 27.54
C VAL A 235 -4.90 17.50 28.07
N PRO A 236 -5.16 17.33 29.37
CA PRO A 236 -6.29 17.95 30.05
C PRO A 236 -6.33 19.49 29.93
N MET A 237 -7.50 20.08 30.18
CA MET A 237 -7.71 21.54 30.14
C MET A 237 -6.81 22.35 31.10
N THR A 238 -6.33 21.70 32.17
CA THR A 238 -5.37 22.24 33.14
C THR A 238 -4.04 22.61 32.49
N GLY A 239 -3.71 22.01 31.35
CA GLY A 239 -2.51 22.25 30.56
C GLY A 239 -1.33 21.32 30.87
N ALA A 240 -1.39 20.56 31.97
CA ALA A 240 -0.44 19.50 32.26
C ALA A 240 -0.88 18.21 31.57
N GLY A 241 0.00 17.57 30.79
CA GLY A 241 -0.35 16.41 29.97
C GLY A 241 0.83 15.50 29.66
N TRP A 242 0.54 14.40 28.97
CA TRP A 242 1.47 13.31 28.72
C TRP A 242 1.37 12.82 27.28
N MET A 243 2.50 12.33 26.75
CA MET A 243 2.53 11.60 25.49
C MET A 243 3.35 10.32 25.63
N VAL A 244 3.00 9.33 24.81
CA VAL A 244 3.67 8.04 24.78
C VAL A 244 3.90 7.53 23.37
N GLY A 245 4.85 6.62 23.23
CA GLY A 245 5.09 5.96 21.95
C GLY A 245 6.12 4.85 22.00
N ASP A 246 6.71 4.62 20.83
CA ASP A 246 7.60 3.50 20.57
C ASP A 246 8.93 3.59 21.36
N GLY A 247 9.44 2.44 21.82
CA GLY A 247 10.67 2.33 22.61
C GLY A 247 10.54 2.91 24.02
N ALA A 248 9.44 2.59 24.71
CA ALA A 248 9.05 3.12 26.01
C ALA A 248 9.13 4.66 26.08
N LEU A 249 8.78 5.34 24.97
CA LEU A 249 8.81 6.79 24.90
C LEU A 249 7.74 7.35 25.83
N LEU A 250 8.16 8.26 26.71
CA LEU A 250 7.31 8.96 27.67
C LEU A 250 7.79 10.41 27.79
N ARG A 251 6.87 11.36 27.68
CA ARG A 251 7.14 12.80 27.89
C ARG A 251 5.96 13.46 28.60
N LYS A 252 6.25 14.51 29.35
CA LYS A 252 5.25 15.37 30.00
C LYS A 252 5.33 16.80 29.48
N THR A 253 4.24 17.53 29.63
CA THR A 253 4.14 18.97 29.36
C THR A 253 3.41 19.65 30.52
N GLU A 254 3.76 20.90 30.82
CA GLU A 254 3.04 21.76 31.77
C GLU A 254 2.38 22.97 31.10
N ASN A 255 2.58 23.13 29.79
CA ASN A 255 2.19 24.32 29.03
C ASN A 255 1.42 23.97 27.75
N ARG A 256 0.47 23.02 27.86
CA ARG A 256 -0.42 22.60 26.76
C ARG A 256 0.31 22.08 25.52
N GLY A 257 1.43 21.40 25.73
CA GLY A 257 2.21 20.80 24.65
C GLY A 257 3.10 21.76 23.87
N ILE A 258 3.31 22.98 24.38
CA ILE A 258 4.27 23.94 23.79
C ILE A 258 5.72 23.52 24.08
N VAL A 259 5.98 22.86 25.21
CA VAL A 259 7.26 22.25 25.58
C VAL A 259 6.99 20.87 26.15
N TRP A 260 7.85 19.92 25.79
CA TRP A 260 7.79 18.54 26.24
C TRP A 260 9.13 18.12 26.82
N GLU A 261 9.08 17.51 28.00
CA GLU A 261 10.25 17.12 28.77
C GLU A 261 10.16 15.67 29.23
N MET A 262 11.30 15.11 29.63
CA MET A 262 11.33 13.82 30.33
C MET A 262 10.68 13.98 31.71
N PRO A 263 9.98 12.94 32.21
CA PRO A 263 9.57 12.92 33.62
C PRO A 263 10.79 12.96 34.54
N GLU A 264 10.63 13.52 35.74
CA GLU A 264 11.72 13.65 36.72
C GLU A 264 12.36 12.31 37.08
N THR A 265 11.52 11.28 37.22
CA THR A 265 11.96 9.91 37.43
C THR A 265 11.76 9.13 36.15
N ALA A 266 12.87 8.70 35.55
CA ALA A 266 12.84 7.83 34.38
C ALA A 266 12.32 6.44 34.77
N LEU A 267 11.52 5.85 33.88
CA LEU A 267 11.24 4.42 33.91
C LEU A 267 12.54 3.63 33.66
N PRO A 268 12.59 2.34 34.06
CA PRO A 268 13.77 1.50 33.83
C PRO A 268 14.23 1.51 32.37
N ASP A 269 15.50 1.84 32.14
CA ASP A 269 16.05 2.04 30.79
C ASP A 269 15.93 0.82 29.89
N GLN A 270 15.95 -0.38 30.46
CA GLN A 270 15.85 -1.65 29.74
C GLN A 270 14.54 -1.79 28.96
N LEU A 271 13.48 -1.09 29.38
CA LEU A 271 12.18 -1.10 28.68
C LEU A 271 12.29 -0.61 27.23
N LYS A 272 13.23 0.29 26.94
CA LYS A 272 13.42 0.86 25.59
C LYS A 272 13.68 -0.22 24.53
N ASP A 273 14.29 -1.34 24.95
CA ASP A 273 14.72 -2.40 24.04
C ASP A 273 13.56 -3.32 23.63
N PHE A 274 12.49 -3.41 24.41
CA PHE A 274 11.42 -4.39 24.16
C PHE A 274 9.98 -3.90 24.33
N THR A 275 9.77 -2.73 24.93
CA THR A 275 8.44 -2.16 25.21
C THR A 275 8.10 -1.02 24.25
N ASP A 276 6.88 -1.01 23.71
CA ASP A 276 6.32 0.11 22.95
C ASP A 276 5.01 0.55 23.61
N PHE A 277 4.92 1.79 24.10
CA PHE A 277 3.70 2.30 24.74
C PHE A 277 2.68 2.72 23.68
N LYS A 278 1.41 2.34 23.90
CA LYS A 278 0.31 2.56 22.96
C LYS A 278 -0.74 3.52 23.48
N THR A 279 -0.88 3.69 24.79
CA THR A 279 -1.89 4.57 25.38
C THR A 279 -1.44 5.18 26.70
N VAL A 280 -1.95 6.37 26.98
CA VAL A 280 -1.80 7.07 28.26
C VAL A 280 -3.15 7.62 28.71
N GLU A 281 -3.50 7.41 29.98
CA GLU A 281 -4.70 7.98 30.60
C GLU A 281 -4.30 8.90 31.77
N VAL A 282 -4.86 10.11 31.82
CA VAL A 282 -4.51 11.15 32.82
C VAL A 282 -5.75 11.62 33.57
N ARG A 283 -5.77 11.41 34.90
CA ARG A 283 -6.84 11.89 35.80
C ARG A 283 -6.25 12.63 36.98
N GLY A 284 -6.33 13.96 36.95
CA GLY A 284 -5.78 14.80 38.02
C GLY A 284 -4.27 14.62 38.11
N GLU A 285 -3.79 14.03 39.21
CA GLU A 285 -2.36 13.74 39.43
C GLU A 285 -1.96 12.33 39.01
N ARG A 286 -2.94 11.48 38.66
CA ARG A 286 -2.73 10.08 38.36
C ARG A 286 -2.58 9.82 36.88
N ILE A 287 -1.66 8.93 36.54
CA ILE A 287 -1.31 8.58 35.17
C ILE A 287 -1.22 7.07 35.04
N TRP A 288 -1.83 6.51 34.00
CA TRP A 288 -1.68 5.12 33.61
C TRP A 288 -1.12 5.04 32.20
N VAL A 289 -0.12 4.17 31.99
CA VAL A 289 0.53 3.96 30.69
C VAL A 289 0.59 2.46 30.39
N ALA A 290 0.22 2.08 29.17
CA ALA A 290 0.26 0.68 28.73
C ALA A 290 0.61 0.54 27.25
N GLY A 291 0.89 -0.69 26.82
CA GLY A 291 1.22 -0.97 25.43
C GLY A 291 1.56 -2.43 25.15
N ASP A 292 2.64 -2.64 24.41
CA ASP A 292 3.23 -3.95 24.08
C ASP A 292 4.54 -4.13 24.88
N PRO A 293 4.63 -5.09 25.82
CA PRO A 293 3.60 -6.06 26.20
C PRO A 293 2.47 -5.46 27.07
N GLY A 294 1.30 -6.11 27.08
CA GLY A 294 0.15 -5.67 27.88
C GLY A 294 0.07 -6.28 29.28
N SER A 295 1.17 -6.88 29.75
CA SER A 295 1.30 -7.54 31.06
C SER A 295 1.47 -6.58 32.24
N VAL A 296 1.88 -5.35 31.96
CA VAL A 296 2.10 -4.31 32.96
C VAL A 296 1.44 -3.03 32.50
N ILE A 297 0.71 -2.40 33.43
CA ILE A 297 0.32 -1.00 33.34
C ILE A 297 1.21 -0.22 34.30
N TRP A 298 1.90 0.80 33.79
CA TRP A 298 2.72 1.69 34.60
C TRP A 298 1.85 2.79 35.17
N HIS A 299 1.90 2.97 36.48
CA HIS A 299 1.04 3.90 37.19
C HIS A 299 1.84 4.87 38.06
N SER A 300 1.44 6.13 38.04
CA SER A 300 1.94 7.16 38.94
C SER A 300 0.78 7.83 39.66
N ASP A 301 0.91 8.04 40.97
CA ASP A 301 -0.05 8.78 41.81
C ASP A 301 0.34 10.27 42.01
N ASP A 302 1.51 10.68 41.51
CA ASP A 302 2.18 11.92 41.91
C ASP A 302 2.76 12.70 40.72
N ARG A 303 2.01 12.71 39.61
CA ARG A 303 2.36 13.39 38.34
C ARG A 303 3.68 12.90 37.74
N GLY A 304 3.95 11.61 37.82
CA GLY A 304 5.11 10.97 37.22
C GLY A 304 6.41 11.12 38.00
N ARG A 305 6.35 11.59 39.26
CA ARG A 305 7.52 11.64 40.15
C ARG A 305 7.91 10.25 40.63
N THR A 306 6.95 9.35 40.81
CA THR A 306 7.19 7.94 41.10
C THR A 306 6.29 7.06 40.24
N TRP A 307 6.81 5.89 39.89
CA TRP A 307 6.12 4.91 39.04
C TRP A 307 6.08 3.56 39.73
N ARG A 308 4.95 2.87 39.60
CA ARG A 308 4.77 1.48 40.05
C ARG A 308 4.17 0.64 38.94
N GLN A 309 4.49 -0.64 38.96
CA GLN A 309 3.91 -1.62 38.05
C GLN A 309 2.58 -2.12 38.59
N GLN A 310 1.59 -2.24 37.71
CA GLN A 310 0.31 -2.89 37.95
C GLN A 310 0.18 -4.10 37.02
N TRP A 311 0.06 -5.29 37.60
CA TRP A 311 0.03 -6.54 36.85
C TRP A 311 -1.37 -6.81 36.32
N THR A 312 -1.46 -7.12 35.01
CA THR A 312 -2.76 -7.32 34.34
C THR A 312 -3.21 -8.79 34.30
N GLY A 313 -2.29 -9.73 34.55
CA GLY A 313 -2.54 -11.18 34.48
C GLY A 313 -2.62 -11.75 33.06
N GLN A 314 -2.35 -10.95 32.04
CA GLN A 314 -2.29 -11.36 30.63
C GLN A 314 -1.02 -10.81 29.97
N SER A 315 -0.73 -11.14 28.72
CA SER A 315 0.49 -10.64 28.05
C SER A 315 0.22 -9.93 26.72
N ALA A 316 -0.92 -10.17 26.08
CA ALA A 316 -1.24 -9.57 24.79
C ALA A 316 -1.27 -8.03 24.88
N PRO A 317 -0.85 -7.29 23.86
CA PRO A 317 -0.76 -5.83 23.92
C PRO A 317 -2.10 -5.16 24.27
N LEU A 318 -2.01 -4.07 25.06
CA LEU A 318 -3.14 -3.18 25.36
C LEU A 318 -3.07 -1.95 24.45
N ALA A 319 -4.20 -1.57 23.87
CA ALA A 319 -4.31 -0.48 22.90
C ALA A 319 -4.90 0.79 23.51
N SER A 320 -5.80 0.68 24.50
CA SER A 320 -6.48 1.82 25.10
C SER A 320 -6.86 1.53 26.55
N ILE A 321 -6.82 2.57 27.38
CA ILE A 321 -7.25 2.58 28.79
C ILE A 321 -8.24 3.73 28.99
N ASP A 322 -9.26 3.51 29.80
CA ASP A 322 -10.20 4.55 30.24
C ASP A 322 -10.52 4.38 31.73
N PHE A 323 -10.46 5.48 32.49
CA PHE A 323 -10.81 5.52 33.91
C PHE A 323 -12.00 6.48 34.14
N VAL A 324 -13.09 5.93 34.66
CA VAL A 324 -14.31 6.71 34.95
C VAL A 324 -14.19 7.46 36.27
N ASP A 325 -13.41 6.92 37.20
CA ASP A 325 -13.00 7.55 38.44
C ASP A 325 -11.66 6.96 38.92
N ASP A 326 -11.24 7.39 40.10
CA ASP A 326 -10.00 6.98 40.76
C ASP A 326 -9.87 5.48 41.09
N GLN A 327 -10.96 4.70 40.97
CA GLN A 327 -11.01 3.28 41.36
C GLN A 327 -11.41 2.38 40.18
N HIS A 328 -12.31 2.85 39.32
CA HIS A 328 -12.91 2.06 38.24
C HIS A 328 -12.26 2.41 36.91
N GLY A 329 -11.64 1.42 36.29
CA GLY A 329 -10.94 1.57 35.02
C GLY A 329 -11.04 0.34 34.15
N TYR A 330 -10.82 0.54 32.85
CA TYR A 330 -10.98 -0.47 31.82
C TYR A 330 -9.83 -0.39 30.83
N ALA A 331 -9.37 -1.54 30.35
CA ALA A 331 -8.33 -1.61 29.34
C ALA A 331 -8.72 -2.61 28.25
N VAL A 332 -8.46 -2.26 26.99
CA VAL A 332 -8.76 -3.13 25.84
C VAL A 332 -7.54 -3.29 24.95
N GLY A 333 -7.50 -4.37 24.16
CA GLY A 333 -6.36 -4.61 23.28
C GLY A 333 -6.49 -5.82 22.36
N ALA A 334 -5.35 -6.43 22.08
CA ALA A 334 -5.22 -7.50 21.10
C ALA A 334 -6.03 -8.76 21.49
N LEU A 335 -6.42 -9.55 20.49
CA LEU A 335 -7.17 -10.81 20.65
C LEU A 335 -8.52 -10.66 21.38
N GLY A 336 -9.14 -9.47 21.29
CA GLY A 336 -10.40 -9.15 21.98
C GLY A 336 -10.26 -9.01 23.50
N THR A 337 -9.05 -8.69 23.99
CA THR A 337 -8.78 -8.50 25.42
C THR A 337 -9.59 -7.34 25.96
N ILE A 338 -10.30 -7.58 27.07
CA ILE A 338 -11.00 -6.58 27.87
C ILE A 338 -10.68 -6.88 29.34
N LEU A 339 -10.19 -5.86 30.05
CA LEU A 339 -9.85 -5.89 31.46
C LEU A 339 -10.61 -4.81 32.20
N SER A 340 -10.95 -5.09 33.46
CA SER A 340 -11.57 -4.12 34.38
C SER A 340 -10.87 -4.12 35.74
N THR A 341 -10.82 -2.97 36.38
CA THR A 341 -10.39 -2.78 37.78
C THR A 341 -11.49 -2.05 38.57
N ASP A 342 -11.61 -2.38 39.85
CA ASP A 342 -12.45 -1.69 40.84
C ASP A 342 -11.64 -1.07 42.00
N ASP A 343 -10.30 -1.12 41.94
CA ASP A 343 -9.39 -0.67 43.01
C ASP A 343 -8.24 0.25 42.52
N GLY A 344 -8.43 0.94 41.39
CA GLY A 344 -7.47 1.88 40.80
C GLY A 344 -6.32 1.20 40.04
N GLY A 345 -6.53 -0.04 39.60
CA GLY A 345 -5.59 -0.86 38.85
C GLY A 345 -4.66 -1.69 39.73
N ARG A 346 -4.90 -1.78 41.04
CA ARG A 346 -4.12 -2.68 41.91
C ARG A 346 -4.40 -4.13 41.55
N THR A 347 -5.62 -4.44 41.15
CA THR A 347 -6.01 -5.73 40.57
C THR A 347 -6.80 -5.52 39.28
N TRP A 348 -6.46 -6.32 38.27
CA TRP A 348 -7.16 -6.35 36.99
C TRP A 348 -7.82 -7.70 36.79
N ARG A 349 -9.06 -7.70 36.29
CA ARG A 349 -9.83 -8.91 35.99
C ARG A 349 -10.12 -8.97 34.50
N SER A 350 -9.93 -10.13 33.91
CA SER A 350 -10.33 -10.38 32.52
C SER A 350 -11.79 -10.82 32.44
N ASN A 351 -12.48 -10.32 31.43
CA ASN A 351 -13.83 -10.78 31.08
C ASN A 351 -13.86 -12.14 30.38
N HIS A 352 -12.70 -12.67 29.99
CA HIS A 352 -12.57 -14.01 29.41
C HIS A 352 -12.07 -15.00 30.46
N ALA A 353 -12.49 -16.27 30.34
CA ALA A 353 -12.12 -17.32 31.29
C ALA A 353 -10.59 -17.62 31.35
N ALA A 354 -9.86 -17.35 30.26
CA ALA A 354 -8.40 -17.45 30.19
C ALA A 354 -7.82 -16.42 29.20
N PRO A 355 -6.60 -15.90 29.45
CA PRO A 355 -5.89 -15.04 28.50
C PRO A 355 -5.66 -15.77 27.16
N ARG A 356 -5.94 -15.08 26.05
CA ARG A 356 -5.74 -15.61 24.71
C ARG A 356 -4.30 -15.39 24.24
N ARG A 357 -3.85 -16.24 23.32
CA ARG A 357 -2.52 -16.17 22.70
C ARG A 357 -2.59 -16.59 21.24
N VAL A 358 -1.47 -16.54 20.52
CA VAL A 358 -1.41 -17.07 19.15
C VAL A 358 -0.97 -18.53 19.14
N ALA A 359 -1.50 -19.30 18.19
CA ALA A 359 -1.04 -20.66 17.93
C ALA A 359 0.26 -20.65 17.12
N PHE A 360 0.38 -19.74 16.15
CA PHE A 360 1.58 -19.61 15.34
C PHE A 360 1.96 -18.15 15.04
N MET A 361 3.26 -17.94 14.85
CA MET A 361 3.87 -16.67 14.50
C MET A 361 4.65 -16.82 13.20
N CYS A 362 4.44 -15.92 12.25
CA CYS A 362 5.22 -15.81 11.02
C CYS A 362 6.11 -14.58 11.10
N VAL A 363 7.40 -14.73 10.83
CA VAL A 363 8.38 -13.64 10.85
C VAL A 363 8.99 -13.54 9.46
N HIS A 364 8.76 -12.41 8.81
CA HIS A 364 9.19 -12.16 7.44
C HIS A 364 10.04 -10.89 7.38
N ALA A 365 11.12 -10.90 6.62
CA ALA A 365 11.98 -9.72 6.46
C ALA A 365 11.36 -8.71 5.47
N GLN A 366 10.59 -9.20 4.50
CA GLN A 366 10.04 -8.39 3.42
C GLN A 366 8.54 -8.63 3.28
N THR A 367 7.79 -7.61 2.84
CA THR A 367 6.35 -7.73 2.64
C THR A 367 6.03 -8.85 1.66
N GLN A 368 6.78 -8.96 0.55
CA GLN A 368 6.63 -9.97 -0.50
C GLN A 368 6.67 -11.41 0.05
N GLN A 369 7.34 -11.66 1.17
CA GLN A 369 7.48 -13.00 1.76
C GLN A 369 6.25 -13.45 2.58
N VAL A 370 5.36 -12.52 2.97
CA VAL A 370 4.14 -12.84 3.75
C VAL A 370 3.27 -13.86 2.99
N SER A 371 3.15 -15.07 3.53
CA SER A 371 2.37 -16.15 2.94
C SER A 371 0.91 -16.11 3.38
N PHE A 372 0.08 -15.45 2.56
CA PHE A 372 -1.35 -15.35 2.83
C PHE A 372 -2.09 -16.69 2.69
N ASP A 373 -1.63 -17.60 1.83
CA ASP A 373 -2.29 -18.91 1.64
C ASP A 373 -2.23 -19.77 2.91
N LEU A 374 -1.11 -19.71 3.62
CA LEU A 374 -0.96 -20.35 4.93
C LEU A 374 -1.93 -19.78 5.98
N LEU A 375 -2.07 -18.44 6.00
CA LEU A 375 -2.99 -17.75 6.91
C LEU A 375 -4.45 -18.10 6.58
N SER A 376 -4.82 -18.08 5.30
CA SER A 376 -6.16 -18.45 4.82
C SER A 376 -6.54 -19.86 5.28
N LYS A 377 -5.62 -20.83 5.14
CA LYS A 377 -5.85 -22.22 5.57
C LYS A 377 -5.88 -22.39 7.08
N TYR A 378 -4.82 -22.00 7.78
CA TYR A 378 -4.70 -22.32 9.21
C TYR A 378 -5.47 -21.33 10.09
N ALA A 379 -5.41 -20.04 9.80
CA ALA A 379 -6.06 -19.02 10.63
C ALA A 379 -7.52 -18.76 10.25
N GLY A 380 -7.79 -18.60 8.94
CA GLY A 380 -9.14 -18.39 8.42
C GLY A 380 -10.02 -19.63 8.51
N ASP A 381 -9.62 -20.72 7.86
CA ASP A 381 -10.43 -21.93 7.76
C ASP A 381 -10.34 -22.80 9.04
N GLN A 382 -9.14 -23.06 9.56
CA GLN A 382 -8.96 -23.96 10.71
C GLN A 382 -8.95 -23.25 12.09
N GLY A 383 -9.14 -21.93 12.11
CA GLY A 383 -9.36 -21.13 13.31
C GLY A 383 -8.14 -20.90 14.22
N TYR A 384 -6.92 -21.23 13.79
CA TYR A 384 -5.72 -20.99 14.60
C TYR A 384 -5.40 -19.50 14.69
N ARG A 385 -5.21 -18.94 15.90
CA ARG A 385 -4.84 -17.53 16.04
C ARG A 385 -3.40 -17.34 15.55
N SER A 386 -3.17 -16.29 14.77
CA SER A 386 -1.87 -16.08 14.11
C SER A 386 -1.36 -14.65 14.27
N LEU A 387 -0.05 -14.52 14.35
CA LEU A 387 0.66 -13.25 14.29
C LEU A 387 1.58 -13.24 13.07
N VAL A 388 1.59 -12.12 12.33
CA VAL A 388 2.62 -11.83 11.34
C VAL A 388 3.45 -10.65 11.82
N VAL A 389 4.77 -10.82 11.86
CA VAL A 389 5.72 -9.76 12.22
C VAL A 389 6.63 -9.48 11.04
N LEU A 390 6.76 -8.19 10.70
CA LEU A 390 7.80 -7.65 9.84
C LEU A 390 8.83 -6.90 10.72
N PRO A 391 9.96 -7.54 11.10
CA PRO A 391 10.96 -6.86 11.92
C PRO A 391 11.63 -5.70 11.21
N ILE A 392 11.70 -5.75 9.88
CA ILE A 392 12.39 -4.77 9.06
C ILE A 392 11.38 -3.83 8.41
N ARG A 393 11.67 -2.53 8.52
CA ARG A 393 10.88 -1.47 7.87
C ARG A 393 11.66 -0.88 6.70
N ARG A 394 11.10 -0.84 5.50
CA ARG A 394 11.72 -0.21 4.34
C ARG A 394 11.28 1.25 4.21
N ASP A 395 12.20 2.16 4.53
CA ASP A 395 12.02 3.62 4.54
C ASP A 395 12.90 4.27 3.46
N LEU A 396 12.81 3.79 2.21
CA LEU A 396 13.64 4.28 1.10
C LEU A 396 13.13 5.64 0.60
N GLY A 397 13.92 6.69 0.82
CA GLY A 397 13.60 8.04 0.34
C GLY A 397 12.15 8.46 0.61
N SER A 398 11.46 8.89 -0.44
CA SER A 398 10.05 9.26 -0.40
C SER A 398 9.07 8.09 -0.58
N GLU A 399 9.54 6.85 -0.80
CA GLU A 399 8.72 5.64 -0.64
C GLU A 399 8.33 5.44 0.83
N GLY A 400 9.14 5.93 1.78
CA GLY A 400 8.78 5.97 3.19
C GLY A 400 7.50 6.79 3.47
N GLN A 401 7.12 7.74 2.60
CA GLN A 401 5.83 8.44 2.69
C GLN A 401 4.68 7.61 2.13
N LYS A 402 4.88 6.90 1.00
CA LYS A 402 3.87 5.96 0.45
C LYS A 402 3.62 4.76 1.37
N ASN A 403 4.63 4.36 2.13
CA ASN A 403 4.58 3.28 3.11
C ASN A 403 4.32 3.77 4.54
N ALA A 404 3.92 5.03 4.74
CA ALA A 404 3.68 5.59 6.07
C ALA A 404 2.55 4.88 6.83
N ASP A 405 1.65 4.20 6.10
CA ASP A 405 0.56 3.39 6.63
C ASP A 405 0.77 1.88 6.44
N LEU A 406 1.98 1.44 6.07
CA LEU A 406 2.27 0.04 5.75
C LEU A 406 2.01 -0.90 6.94
N ASP A 407 2.24 -0.44 8.17
CA ASP A 407 1.91 -1.18 9.39
C ASP A 407 0.39 -1.39 9.55
N LEU A 408 -0.42 -0.38 9.21
CA LEU A 408 -1.87 -0.46 9.23
C LEU A 408 -2.37 -1.40 8.13
N ARG A 409 -1.85 -1.25 6.91
CA ARG A 409 -2.16 -2.12 5.76
C ARG A 409 -1.75 -3.57 6.01
N LEU A 410 -0.63 -3.82 6.67
CA LEU A 410 -0.21 -5.17 7.07
C LEU A 410 -1.24 -5.80 8.01
N ASN A 411 -1.66 -5.09 9.06
CA ASN A 411 -2.66 -5.62 9.99
C ASN A 411 -4.00 -5.88 9.29
N GLU A 412 -4.45 -4.96 8.44
CA GLU A 412 -5.68 -5.10 7.66
C GLU A 412 -5.60 -6.29 6.69
N ALA A 413 -4.48 -6.43 5.96
CA ALA A 413 -4.24 -7.55 5.06
C ALA A 413 -4.28 -8.90 5.80
N VAL A 414 -3.59 -9.00 6.94
CA VAL A 414 -3.55 -10.22 7.75
C VAL A 414 -4.92 -10.57 8.33
N THR A 415 -5.65 -9.58 8.85
CA THR A 415 -6.98 -9.80 9.44
C THR A 415 -8.04 -10.13 8.39
N SER A 416 -7.92 -9.60 7.16
CA SER A 416 -8.82 -9.89 6.04
C SER A 416 -8.81 -11.36 5.60
N VAL A 417 -7.69 -12.06 5.80
CA VAL A 417 -7.54 -13.49 5.47
C VAL A 417 -7.76 -14.43 6.67
N GLY A 418 -8.26 -13.89 7.78
CA GLY A 418 -8.54 -14.64 9.01
C GLY A 418 -7.39 -14.70 10.03
N GLY A 419 -6.25 -14.05 9.76
CA GLY A 419 -5.19 -13.87 10.74
C GLY A 419 -5.64 -13.00 11.93
N ALA A 420 -4.91 -13.02 13.05
CA ALA A 420 -5.32 -12.25 14.23
C ALA A 420 -4.66 -10.85 14.28
N VAL A 421 -3.34 -10.78 14.02
CA VAL A 421 -2.57 -9.55 14.18
C VAL A 421 -1.47 -9.48 13.12
N GLY A 422 -1.32 -8.33 12.46
CA GLY A 422 -0.13 -7.95 11.71
C GLY A 422 0.62 -6.84 12.43
N SER A 423 1.95 -6.96 12.52
CA SER A 423 2.79 -5.99 13.23
C SER A 423 4.09 -5.74 12.49
N MET A 424 4.61 -4.51 12.61
CA MET A 424 5.87 -4.08 12.03
C MET A 424 6.72 -3.42 13.12
N ASP A 425 8.02 -3.74 13.15
CA ASP A 425 8.96 -3.11 14.09
C ASP A 425 9.62 -1.88 13.46
N TRP A 426 9.95 -0.90 14.29
CA TRP A 426 10.57 0.36 13.88
C TRP A 426 12.10 0.35 14.05
N ARG A 427 12.65 -0.62 14.81
CA ARG A 427 14.05 -0.65 15.25
C ARG A 427 15.05 -1.04 14.15
N PHE A 428 14.61 -1.71 13.09
CA PHE A 428 15.46 -2.21 12.02
C PHE A 428 15.07 -1.61 10.66
N PRO A 429 15.30 -0.30 10.45
CA PRO A 429 14.97 0.36 9.21
C PRO A 429 15.96 -0.01 8.09
N VAL A 430 15.50 -0.01 6.86
CA VAL A 430 16.32 -0.02 5.64
C VAL A 430 16.02 1.29 4.91
N GLN A 431 16.95 2.24 5.04
CA GLN A 431 16.82 3.60 4.48
C GLN A 431 17.68 3.81 3.23
N ILE A 432 18.58 2.86 2.95
CA ILE A 432 19.53 2.90 1.84
C ILE A 432 19.18 1.78 0.85
N PRO A 433 19.12 2.06 -0.47
CA PRO A 433 18.82 1.05 -1.47
C PRO A 433 19.79 -0.13 -1.42
N GLU A 434 19.25 -1.34 -1.52
CA GLU A 434 19.99 -2.60 -1.57
C GLU A 434 20.86 -2.89 -0.33
N LEU A 435 20.70 -2.12 0.75
CA LEU A 435 21.41 -2.33 2.02
C LEU A 435 21.13 -3.73 2.59
N GLU A 436 19.91 -4.23 2.43
CA GLU A 436 19.47 -5.56 2.86
C GLU A 436 20.24 -6.72 2.20
N GLN A 437 20.99 -6.44 1.13
CA GLN A 437 21.79 -7.42 0.41
C GLN A 437 23.28 -7.41 0.82
N ASN A 438 23.71 -6.42 1.61
CA ASN A 438 25.10 -6.28 2.08
C ASN A 438 25.17 -6.42 3.60
N ALA A 439 25.62 -7.59 4.08
CA ALA A 439 25.61 -7.92 5.51
C ALA A 439 26.43 -6.95 6.37
N ASP A 440 27.66 -6.63 5.95
CA ASP A 440 28.57 -5.82 6.75
C ASP A 440 28.04 -4.38 6.91
N ARG A 441 27.56 -3.79 5.81
CA ARG A 441 26.97 -2.44 5.84
C ARG A 441 25.64 -2.41 6.58
N LEU A 442 24.80 -3.43 6.43
CA LEU A 442 23.54 -3.53 7.14
C LEU A 442 23.76 -3.59 8.66
N ILE A 443 24.73 -4.41 9.11
CA ILE A 443 25.12 -4.51 10.52
C ILE A 443 25.69 -3.18 11.02
N GLU A 444 26.53 -2.51 10.24
CA GLU A 444 27.07 -1.19 10.58
C GLU A 444 25.94 -0.16 10.78
N GLU A 445 24.99 -0.09 9.85
CA GLU A 445 23.88 0.86 9.89
C GLU A 445 22.96 0.61 11.09
N TRP A 446 22.55 -0.65 11.29
CA TRP A 446 21.71 -1.01 12.42
C TRP A 446 22.43 -0.88 13.77
N ASN A 447 23.74 -1.10 13.83
CA ASN A 447 24.51 -0.77 15.03
C ASN A 447 24.48 0.73 15.31
N ARG A 448 24.57 1.60 14.29
CA ARG A 448 24.46 3.05 14.49
C ARG A 448 23.09 3.43 15.06
N HIS A 449 22.01 2.86 14.52
CA HIS A 449 20.65 3.08 15.02
C HIS A 449 20.40 2.53 16.44
N THR A 450 21.09 1.48 16.83
CA THR A 450 20.96 0.84 18.14
C THR A 450 22.08 1.25 19.10
N GLU A 451 22.81 2.34 18.82
CA GLU A 451 23.88 2.89 19.66
C GLU A 451 24.96 1.83 20.01
N GLY A 452 25.27 0.95 19.05
CA GLY A 452 26.24 -0.15 19.17
C GLY A 452 25.72 -1.40 19.89
N ARG A 453 24.41 -1.47 20.20
CA ARG A 453 23.79 -2.56 20.99
C ARG A 453 22.93 -3.51 20.15
N LEU A 454 23.20 -3.65 18.85
CA LEU A 454 22.34 -4.38 17.90
C LEU A 454 21.96 -5.79 18.39
N ALA A 455 22.94 -6.60 18.77
CA ALA A 455 22.71 -7.98 19.19
C ALA A 455 21.81 -8.06 20.43
N SER A 456 22.07 -7.25 21.46
CA SER A 456 21.27 -7.23 22.69
C SER A 456 19.86 -6.73 22.45
N VAL A 457 19.69 -5.66 21.66
CA VAL A 457 18.37 -5.06 21.36
C VAL A 457 17.52 -6.04 20.54
N THR A 458 18.11 -6.62 19.48
CA THR A 458 17.40 -7.58 18.60
C THR A 458 16.93 -8.80 19.36
N LEU A 459 17.84 -9.44 20.10
CA LEU A 459 17.49 -10.64 20.87
C LEU A 459 16.52 -10.32 22.01
N SER A 460 16.68 -9.19 22.71
CA SER A 460 15.74 -8.75 23.74
C SER A 460 14.33 -8.57 23.18
N ARG A 461 14.19 -7.87 22.04
CA ARG A 461 12.90 -7.66 21.39
C ARG A 461 12.25 -8.97 20.93
N PHE A 462 13.00 -9.86 20.29
CA PHE A 462 12.46 -11.15 19.82
C PHE A 462 12.08 -12.09 20.96
N VAL A 463 12.90 -12.16 22.01
CA VAL A 463 12.55 -12.94 23.22
C VAL A 463 11.29 -12.38 23.87
N ALA A 464 11.18 -11.05 23.99
CA ALA A 464 9.97 -10.43 24.51
C ALA A 464 8.75 -10.76 23.65
N GLN A 465 8.82 -10.64 22.32
CA GLN A 465 7.70 -11.01 21.43
C GLN A 465 7.27 -12.48 21.59
N LEU A 466 8.21 -13.42 21.69
CA LEU A 466 7.91 -14.83 21.91
C LEU A 466 7.23 -15.06 23.28
N ARG A 467 7.67 -14.37 24.34
CA ARG A 467 7.09 -14.49 25.68
C ARG A 467 5.75 -13.74 25.83
N THR A 468 5.54 -12.69 25.03
CA THR A 468 4.30 -11.92 24.92
C THR A 468 3.21 -12.73 24.22
N TRP A 469 3.50 -13.22 23.03
CA TRP A 469 2.52 -13.85 22.14
C TRP A 469 2.39 -15.36 22.33
N ARG A 470 3.41 -16.00 22.92
CA ARG A 470 3.42 -17.42 23.30
C ARG A 470 2.99 -18.39 22.17
N PRO A 471 3.61 -18.33 20.97
CA PRO A 471 3.28 -19.25 19.87
C PRO A 471 3.71 -20.68 20.14
N GLU A 472 2.92 -21.67 19.71
CA GLU A 472 3.39 -23.08 19.66
C GLU A 472 4.30 -23.32 18.45
N VAL A 473 4.01 -22.64 17.33
CA VAL A 473 4.71 -22.80 16.06
C VAL A 473 5.27 -21.48 15.57
N LEU A 474 6.51 -21.49 15.12
CA LEU A 474 7.17 -20.34 14.48
C LEU A 474 7.48 -20.66 13.02
N ILE A 475 7.26 -19.70 12.13
CA ILE A 475 7.59 -19.80 10.71
C ILE A 475 8.55 -18.67 10.36
N LEU A 476 9.69 -19.03 9.80
CA LEU A 476 10.71 -18.11 9.30
C LEU A 476 10.91 -18.35 7.80
N ASP A 477 11.52 -17.40 7.10
CA ASP A 477 11.91 -17.59 5.71
C ASP A 477 13.27 -18.28 5.60
N GLN A 478 13.40 -19.17 4.62
CA GLN A 478 14.71 -19.62 4.14
C GLN A 478 15.30 -18.52 3.25
N PRO A 479 16.43 -17.89 3.65
CA PRO A 479 17.08 -16.88 2.81
C PRO A 479 17.55 -17.51 1.49
N VAL A 480 17.46 -16.74 0.40
CA VAL A 480 17.87 -17.12 -0.95
C VAL A 480 18.85 -16.08 -1.48
N GLY A 481 19.90 -16.52 -2.17
CA GLY A 481 20.91 -15.61 -2.72
C GLY A 481 21.60 -14.77 -1.64
N LYS A 482 21.87 -13.50 -1.94
CA LYS A 482 22.51 -12.54 -1.01
C LYS A 482 21.48 -11.76 -0.18
N ASP A 483 20.51 -12.42 0.44
CA ASP A 483 19.56 -11.77 1.35
C ASP A 483 20.12 -11.75 2.79
N ALA A 484 20.97 -10.76 3.06
CA ALA A 484 21.63 -10.61 4.35
C ALA A 484 20.62 -10.31 5.47
N ALA A 485 19.62 -9.49 5.20
CA ALA A 485 18.61 -9.11 6.17
C ALA A 485 17.78 -10.33 6.62
N SER A 486 17.26 -11.15 5.70
CA SER A 486 16.54 -12.38 6.06
C SER A 486 17.43 -13.37 6.81
N THR A 487 18.71 -13.45 6.46
CA THR A 487 19.68 -14.33 7.13
C THR A 487 19.88 -13.93 8.58
N LEU A 488 20.17 -12.65 8.85
CA LEU A 488 20.33 -12.12 10.20
C LEU A 488 19.06 -12.29 11.04
N MET A 489 17.89 -12.00 10.47
CA MET A 489 16.61 -12.13 11.18
C MET A 489 16.32 -13.58 11.55
N LYS A 490 16.54 -14.52 10.62
CA LYS A 490 16.37 -15.96 10.88
C LYS A 490 17.31 -16.43 11.99
N ASP A 491 18.60 -16.11 11.92
CA ASP A 491 19.59 -16.59 12.89
C ASP A 491 19.34 -16.00 14.28
N ALA A 492 19.04 -14.69 14.37
CA ALA A 492 18.68 -14.04 15.62
C ALA A 492 17.39 -14.64 16.22
N MET A 493 16.39 -14.95 15.40
CA MET A 493 15.14 -15.54 15.86
C MET A 493 15.31 -16.99 16.34
N LEU A 494 16.12 -17.81 15.67
CA LEU A 494 16.47 -19.16 16.14
C LEU A 494 17.17 -19.12 17.51
N GLN A 495 18.05 -18.14 17.73
CA GLN A 495 18.66 -17.92 19.04
C GLN A 495 17.63 -17.44 20.08
N ALA A 496 16.74 -16.52 19.71
CA ALA A 496 15.68 -16.01 20.57
C ALA A 496 14.73 -17.12 21.03
N VAL A 497 14.44 -18.13 20.20
CA VAL A 497 13.63 -19.30 20.61
C VAL A 497 14.25 -20.04 21.80
N ARG A 498 15.58 -20.23 21.79
CA ARG A 498 16.30 -20.87 22.91
C ARG A 498 16.24 -20.00 24.17
N TYR A 499 16.48 -18.70 24.03
CA TYR A 499 16.47 -17.75 25.16
C TYR A 499 15.09 -17.48 25.73
N ALA A 500 14.03 -17.55 24.92
CA ALA A 500 12.65 -17.41 25.38
C ALA A 500 12.28 -18.51 26.37
N ALA A 501 12.79 -19.74 26.18
CA ALA A 501 12.53 -20.87 27.07
C ALA A 501 13.40 -20.87 28.35
N ASP A 502 14.54 -20.17 28.35
CA ASP A 502 15.47 -20.14 29.47
C ASP A 502 15.06 -19.07 30.51
N PRO A 503 14.69 -19.47 31.75
CA PRO A 503 14.32 -18.52 32.80
C PRO A 503 15.49 -17.65 33.29
N THR A 504 16.75 -18.01 33.02
CA THR A 504 17.92 -17.23 33.45
C THR A 504 18.29 -16.10 32.49
N ARG A 505 17.73 -16.10 31.28
CA ARG A 505 17.96 -15.09 30.24
C ARG A 505 16.89 -13.99 30.30
N TYR A 506 17.33 -12.75 30.12
CA TYR A 506 16.50 -11.54 30.15
C TYR A 506 15.64 -11.50 31.42
N ILE A 507 16.30 -11.45 32.58
CA ILE A 507 15.64 -11.40 33.89
C ILE A 507 14.73 -10.17 33.98
N GLU A 508 15.17 -9.07 33.39
CA GLU A 508 14.43 -7.81 33.26
C GLU A 508 13.09 -7.98 32.56
N HIS A 509 12.91 -8.93 31.63
CA HIS A 509 11.58 -9.19 31.03
C HIS A 509 10.59 -9.73 32.06
N ARG A 510 11.06 -10.52 33.04
CA ARG A 510 10.22 -11.04 34.13
C ARG A 510 9.99 -9.98 35.20
N GLU A 511 11.05 -9.29 35.62
CA GLU A 511 10.97 -8.30 36.69
C GLU A 511 10.22 -7.03 36.24
N GLN A 512 10.49 -6.54 35.03
CA GLN A 512 9.95 -5.27 34.54
C GLN A 512 8.67 -5.43 33.72
N ALA A 513 8.42 -6.61 33.13
CA ALA A 513 7.26 -6.86 32.29
C ALA A 513 6.51 -8.16 32.58
N GLY A 514 6.88 -8.95 33.61
CA GLY A 514 6.10 -10.15 33.99
C GLY A 514 6.08 -11.23 32.91
N LEU A 515 6.98 -11.15 31.93
CA LEU A 515 7.04 -12.08 30.81
C LEU A 515 7.82 -13.33 31.21
N GLY A 516 7.08 -14.35 31.66
CA GLY A 516 7.64 -15.67 31.97
C GLY A 516 8.25 -16.39 30.75
N PRO A 517 9.09 -17.41 30.99
CA PRO A 517 9.70 -18.17 29.91
C PRO A 517 8.64 -18.91 29.07
N TRP A 518 8.92 -19.07 27.78
CA TRP A 518 8.04 -19.76 26.84
C TRP A 518 8.85 -20.61 25.86
N LYS A 519 8.44 -21.88 25.69
CA LYS A 519 9.07 -22.81 24.75
C LYS A 519 8.20 -22.98 23.50
N VAL A 520 8.71 -22.52 22.37
CA VAL A 520 8.15 -22.83 21.04
C VAL A 520 8.35 -24.32 20.75
N ARG A 521 7.29 -25.03 20.32
CA ARG A 521 7.36 -26.47 20.07
C ARG A 521 7.93 -26.83 18.71
N LYS A 522 7.64 -26.03 17.69
CA LYS A 522 8.10 -26.29 16.32
C LYS A 522 8.51 -25.00 15.61
N VAL A 523 9.59 -25.08 14.84
CA VAL A 523 10.03 -24.02 13.94
C VAL A 523 10.05 -24.56 12.52
N TYR A 524 9.43 -23.84 11.58
CA TYR A 524 9.45 -24.19 10.17
C TYR A 524 10.15 -23.10 9.35
N LEU A 525 10.86 -23.51 8.31
CA LEU A 525 11.36 -22.61 7.26
C LEU A 525 10.45 -22.71 6.05
N ARG A 526 9.92 -21.57 5.61
CA ARG A 526 9.31 -21.42 4.29
C ARG A 526 10.40 -21.54 3.24
N LEU A 527 10.22 -22.47 2.31
CA LEU A 527 11.20 -22.77 1.27
C LEU A 527 10.90 -22.02 -0.03
N PRO A 528 11.91 -21.84 -0.90
CA PRO A 528 11.71 -21.30 -2.24
C PRO A 528 10.80 -22.19 -3.08
N GLU A 529 10.21 -21.61 -4.13
CA GLU A 529 9.38 -22.34 -5.08
C GLU A 529 10.11 -23.55 -5.70
N GLY A 530 9.37 -24.62 -6.01
CA GLY A 530 9.92 -25.87 -6.52
C GLY A 530 10.55 -26.80 -5.48
N SER A 531 10.69 -26.34 -4.23
CA SER A 531 11.23 -27.15 -3.13
C SER A 531 10.24 -28.20 -2.63
N SER A 532 10.75 -29.23 -1.94
CA SER A 532 9.94 -30.19 -1.17
C SER A 532 10.11 -29.98 0.33
N GLY A 533 9.08 -30.29 1.11
CA GLY A 533 9.07 -30.04 2.56
C GLY A 533 7.99 -30.86 3.28
N ASN A 534 7.94 -30.71 4.60
CA ASN A 534 7.07 -31.48 5.48
C ASN A 534 5.60 -31.05 5.40
N VAL A 535 5.35 -29.76 5.18
CA VAL A 535 4.01 -29.17 5.09
C VAL A 535 3.92 -28.38 3.80
N SER A 536 2.78 -28.43 3.12
CA SER A 536 2.50 -27.57 1.98
C SER A 536 1.07 -27.02 2.02
N VAL A 537 0.89 -25.89 1.36
CA VAL A 537 -0.41 -25.29 1.09
C VAL A 537 -0.47 -25.00 -0.40
N ASP A 538 -1.44 -25.59 -1.08
CA ASP A 538 -1.67 -25.34 -2.50
C ASP A 538 -2.55 -24.09 -2.65
N ALA A 539 -2.23 -23.21 -3.58
CA ALA A 539 -2.98 -21.97 -3.83
C ALA A 539 -4.45 -22.28 -4.22
N ASP A 540 -4.68 -23.42 -4.87
CA ASP A 540 -6.01 -23.89 -5.27
C ASP A 540 -6.65 -24.84 -4.24
N GLU A 541 -6.07 -24.98 -3.05
CA GLU A 541 -6.64 -25.82 -1.99
C GLU A 541 -8.01 -25.25 -1.57
N TYR A 542 -9.03 -26.10 -1.59
CA TYR A 542 -10.39 -25.75 -1.16
C TYR A 542 -10.45 -25.64 0.38
N LEU A 543 -11.04 -24.55 0.87
CA LEU A 543 -11.18 -24.22 2.28
C LEU A 543 -12.66 -24.33 2.68
N PRO A 544 -13.10 -25.44 3.31
CA PRO A 544 -14.53 -25.74 3.50
C PRO A 544 -15.33 -24.71 4.29
N ARG A 545 -14.74 -24.10 5.32
CA ARG A 545 -15.43 -23.10 6.17
C ARG A 545 -15.42 -21.71 5.54
N LEU A 546 -14.49 -21.44 4.63
CA LEU A 546 -14.48 -20.21 3.84
C LEU A 546 -15.26 -20.36 2.52
N GLY A 547 -15.58 -21.58 2.11
CA GLY A 547 -16.37 -21.88 0.92
C GLY A 547 -15.67 -21.55 -0.41
N THR A 548 -14.34 -21.39 -0.41
CA THR A 548 -13.56 -20.96 -1.59
C THR A 548 -12.13 -21.51 -1.53
N THR A 549 -11.26 -21.13 -2.46
CA THR A 549 -9.84 -21.55 -2.48
C THR A 549 -8.95 -20.63 -1.64
N ALA A 550 -7.79 -21.13 -1.20
CA ALA A 550 -6.79 -20.35 -0.47
C ALA A 550 -6.41 -19.07 -1.22
N SER A 551 -6.09 -19.18 -2.51
CA SER A 551 -5.67 -18.04 -3.35
C SER A 551 -6.75 -16.97 -3.50
N THR A 552 -8.03 -17.33 -3.53
CA THR A 552 -9.14 -16.37 -3.60
C THR A 552 -9.20 -15.53 -2.32
N VAL A 553 -9.04 -16.14 -1.15
CA VAL A 553 -9.00 -15.41 0.12
C VAL A 553 -7.72 -14.57 0.21
N SER A 554 -6.58 -15.18 -0.12
CA SER A 554 -5.27 -14.53 -0.08
C SER A 554 -5.16 -13.32 -0.99
N ALA A 555 -5.89 -13.29 -2.12
CA ALA A 555 -5.87 -12.16 -3.04
C ALA A 555 -6.26 -10.86 -2.36
N THR A 556 -7.25 -10.86 -1.46
CA THR A 556 -7.64 -9.67 -0.71
C THR A 556 -6.49 -9.14 0.16
N GLY A 557 -5.82 -10.00 0.91
CA GLY A 557 -4.66 -9.61 1.73
C GLY A 557 -3.48 -9.09 0.88
N LYS A 558 -3.19 -9.74 -0.24
CA LYS A 558 -2.14 -9.31 -1.19
C LYS A 558 -2.42 -7.92 -1.74
N GLN A 559 -3.65 -7.68 -2.16
CA GLN A 559 -4.10 -6.39 -2.72
C GLN A 559 -4.06 -5.28 -1.67
N ILE A 560 -4.56 -5.49 -0.44
CA ILE A 560 -4.43 -4.49 0.64
C ILE A 560 -2.95 -4.13 0.90
N LEU A 561 -2.07 -5.13 0.92
CA LEU A 561 -0.63 -4.94 1.14
C LEU A 561 0.12 -4.37 -0.09
N GLY A 562 -0.54 -4.23 -1.24
CA GLY A 562 0.07 -3.70 -2.46
C GLY A 562 1.01 -4.67 -3.17
N LYS A 563 0.79 -5.97 -3.02
CA LYS A 563 1.52 -7.00 -3.77
C LYS A 563 0.88 -7.28 -5.14
N GLU A 564 1.71 -7.60 -6.11
CA GLU A 564 1.27 -8.22 -7.35
C GLU A 564 0.75 -9.64 -7.10
N LEU A 565 -0.43 -9.99 -7.61
CA LEU A 565 -1.03 -11.33 -7.41
C LEU A 565 -0.31 -12.45 -8.16
N SER A 566 0.50 -12.11 -9.16
CA SER A 566 1.32 -13.03 -9.96
C SER A 566 2.57 -13.53 -9.24
N SER A 567 3.00 -12.88 -8.15
CA SER A 567 4.32 -13.09 -7.53
C SER A 567 4.42 -14.31 -6.60
N ASP A 568 3.36 -15.11 -6.45
CA ASP A 568 3.34 -16.23 -5.50
C ASP A 568 3.37 -17.61 -6.18
N ALA A 569 4.13 -18.50 -5.55
CA ALA A 569 4.20 -19.91 -5.94
C ALA A 569 2.81 -20.55 -5.92
N ALA A 570 2.51 -21.37 -6.93
CA ALA A 570 1.29 -22.18 -6.97
C ALA A 570 1.14 -23.09 -5.73
N ARG A 571 2.24 -23.35 -5.04
CA ARG A 571 2.33 -24.14 -3.82
C ARG A 571 3.37 -23.56 -2.88
N SER A 572 2.96 -23.23 -1.66
CA SER A 572 3.86 -22.85 -0.57
C SER A 572 4.32 -24.07 0.22
N VAL A 573 5.62 -24.18 0.50
CA VAL A 573 6.23 -25.38 1.12
C VAL A 573 7.05 -24.98 2.35
N TYR A 574 6.96 -25.81 3.40
CA TYR A 574 7.60 -25.56 4.69
C TYR A 574 8.33 -26.79 5.20
N ARG A 575 9.53 -26.59 5.72
CA ARG A 575 10.39 -27.64 6.29
C ARG A 575 10.57 -27.43 7.79
N LEU A 576 10.39 -28.50 8.57
CA LEU A 576 10.61 -28.47 10.01
C LEU A 576 12.12 -28.35 10.31
N VAL A 577 12.46 -27.51 11.28
CA VAL A 577 13.83 -27.33 11.79
C VAL A 577 13.90 -27.89 13.20
N ASP A 578 14.96 -28.65 13.47
CA ASP A 578 15.35 -28.98 14.83
C ASP A 578 16.19 -27.82 15.39
N VAL A 579 15.68 -27.21 16.46
CA VAL A 579 16.29 -26.03 17.09
C VAL A 579 17.45 -26.43 17.99
N ASP A 580 17.53 -27.69 18.44
CA ASP A 580 18.57 -28.19 19.34
C ASP A 580 19.69 -28.94 18.57
N GLN A 581 19.41 -29.51 17.39
CA GLN A 581 20.40 -30.11 16.49
C GLN A 581 20.22 -29.62 15.05
N GLY A 582 21.27 -29.04 14.46
CA GLY A 582 21.21 -28.25 13.24
C GLY A 582 20.83 -28.92 11.92
N GLU A 583 20.34 -30.17 11.86
CA GLU A 583 19.72 -30.73 10.65
C GLU A 583 18.87 -32.01 10.89
N GLN A 584 17.75 -32.08 10.15
CA GLN A 584 16.76 -33.15 9.96
C GLN A 584 16.17 -33.86 11.19
N ALA A 585 15.10 -33.30 11.76
CA ALA A 585 14.08 -34.10 12.43
C ALA A 585 13.17 -34.77 11.38
N ALA A 586 13.25 -36.09 11.25
CA ALA A 586 12.31 -36.88 10.47
C ALA A 586 10.93 -36.83 11.13
N VAL A 587 10.01 -36.01 10.59
CA VAL A 587 8.61 -36.01 11.01
C VAL A 587 7.72 -36.36 9.83
N THR A 588 7.08 -37.51 9.95
CA THR A 588 5.88 -37.92 9.22
C THR A 588 4.67 -37.17 9.77
N GLY A 589 4.07 -36.29 8.96
CA GLY A 589 2.80 -35.64 9.28
C GLY A 589 2.58 -34.33 8.52
N GLY A 590 1.71 -34.34 7.51
CA GLY A 590 1.49 -33.24 6.56
C GLY A 590 0.73 -31.99 7.06
N SER A 591 0.74 -31.70 8.37
CA SER A 591 0.05 -30.53 8.95
C SER A 591 0.96 -29.78 9.94
N LEU A 592 0.84 -28.45 9.94
CA LEU A 592 1.64 -27.54 10.78
C LEU A 592 1.61 -27.94 12.27
N PHE A 593 0.42 -28.30 12.77
CA PHE A 593 0.15 -28.63 14.17
C PHE A 593 0.13 -30.14 14.48
N ALA A 594 0.64 -31.00 13.60
CA ALA A 594 0.70 -32.43 13.88
C ALA A 594 1.42 -32.71 15.23
N GLY A 595 0.76 -33.40 16.17
CA GLY A 595 1.30 -33.64 17.52
C GLY A 595 1.21 -32.47 18.51
N ILE A 596 0.53 -31.37 18.14
CA ILE A 596 0.22 -30.22 19.00
C ILE A 596 -1.29 -30.18 19.22
N GLY A 597 -1.76 -30.59 20.40
CA GLY A 597 -3.18 -30.73 20.72
C GLY A 597 -3.88 -29.39 21.06
N LEU A 598 -4.12 -28.54 20.06
CA LEU A 598 -4.91 -27.31 20.22
C LEU A 598 -6.36 -27.54 19.78
N ALA A 599 -7.24 -27.75 20.76
CA ALA A 599 -8.67 -27.93 20.52
C ALA A 599 -9.34 -26.61 20.08
N PRO A 600 -10.36 -26.64 19.20
CA PRO A 600 -11.21 -25.48 18.95
C PRO A 600 -11.76 -24.89 20.26
N GLY A 601 -11.75 -23.57 20.39
CA GLY A 601 -12.16 -22.87 21.61
C GLY A 601 -11.09 -22.72 22.69
N SER A 602 -9.90 -23.30 22.50
CA SER A 602 -8.74 -23.05 23.36
C SER A 602 -8.25 -21.59 23.29
N ASP A 603 -7.32 -21.24 24.18
CA ASP A 603 -6.65 -19.94 24.23
C ASP A 603 -5.99 -19.53 22.89
N ALA A 604 -5.47 -20.51 22.13
CA ALA A 604 -4.77 -20.30 20.87
C ALA A 604 -5.60 -20.62 19.60
N ARG A 605 -6.80 -21.18 19.73
CA ARG A 605 -7.64 -21.57 18.58
C ARG A 605 -9.11 -21.19 18.77
N ARG A 606 -9.69 -20.56 17.75
CA ARG A 606 -11.11 -20.17 17.71
C ARG A 606 -12.03 -21.38 17.74
N MET A 607 -13.27 -21.15 18.17
CA MET A 607 -14.36 -22.08 17.88
C MET A 607 -14.58 -22.12 16.36
N LEU A 608 -14.89 -23.31 15.83
CA LEU A 608 -15.10 -23.50 14.40
C LEU A 608 -16.58 -23.48 14.06
N ASN A 609 -16.90 -22.83 12.94
CA ASN A 609 -18.24 -22.92 12.37
C ASN A 609 -18.48 -24.33 11.81
N GLU A 610 -19.73 -24.77 11.88
CA GLU A 610 -20.18 -26.00 11.24
C GLU A 610 -20.13 -25.86 9.71
N ILE A 611 -19.83 -26.96 9.03
CA ILE A 611 -19.78 -27.02 7.56
C ILE A 611 -21.14 -27.55 7.09
N ASN A 612 -21.79 -26.83 6.18
CA ASN A 612 -22.99 -27.33 5.51
C ASN A 612 -22.59 -28.26 4.35
N ALA A 613 -22.97 -29.53 4.42
CA ALA A 613 -22.57 -30.56 3.46
C ALA A 613 -23.03 -30.28 2.01
N ASP A 614 -24.21 -29.67 1.83
CA ASP A 614 -24.74 -29.33 0.50
C ASP A 614 -23.95 -28.18 -0.16
N ASP A 615 -23.51 -27.22 0.66
CA ASP A 615 -22.65 -26.12 0.20
C ASP A 615 -21.23 -26.59 -0.09
N GLU A 616 -20.72 -27.56 0.67
CA GLU A 616 -19.39 -28.12 0.50
C GLU A 616 -19.22 -28.79 -0.87
N GLU A 617 -20.14 -29.68 -1.26
CA GLU A 617 -20.05 -30.39 -2.55
C GLU A 617 -20.12 -29.43 -3.75
N ARG A 618 -21.02 -28.44 -3.69
CA ARG A 618 -21.17 -27.41 -4.72
C ARG A 618 -19.92 -26.55 -4.84
N ASN A 619 -19.39 -26.08 -3.71
CA ASN A 619 -18.23 -25.19 -3.69
C ASN A 619 -16.92 -25.93 -4.03
N ARG A 620 -16.81 -27.22 -3.68
CA ARG A 620 -15.68 -28.07 -4.08
C ARG A 620 -15.61 -28.23 -5.60
N LYS A 621 -16.73 -28.52 -6.27
CA LYS A 621 -16.81 -28.56 -7.74
C LYS A 621 -16.42 -27.24 -8.39
N LEU A 622 -16.80 -26.11 -7.77
CA LEU A 622 -16.42 -24.78 -8.24
C LEU A 622 -14.90 -24.56 -8.14
N ALA A 623 -14.28 -24.95 -7.03
CA ALA A 623 -12.83 -24.86 -6.82
C ALA A 623 -12.04 -25.77 -7.79
N GLU A 624 -12.49 -27.00 -8.03
CA GLU A 624 -11.90 -27.90 -9.03
C GLU A 624 -11.95 -27.29 -10.44
N ARG A 625 -13.07 -26.66 -10.80
CA ARG A 625 -13.21 -25.95 -12.07
C ARG A 625 -12.25 -24.77 -12.19
N GLN A 626 -12.11 -23.96 -11.13
CA GLN A 626 -11.18 -22.83 -11.09
C GLN A 626 -9.73 -23.28 -11.30
N ARG A 627 -9.32 -24.36 -10.62
CA ARG A 627 -7.99 -24.96 -10.80
C ARG A 627 -7.74 -25.39 -12.24
N ASN A 628 -8.70 -26.07 -12.86
CA ASN A 628 -8.58 -26.52 -14.25
C ASN A 628 -8.45 -25.33 -15.21
N ILE A 629 -9.18 -24.25 -14.96
CA ILE A 629 -9.10 -23.01 -15.76
C ILE A 629 -7.73 -22.36 -15.64
N ARG A 630 -7.19 -22.19 -14.43
CA ARG A 630 -5.85 -21.62 -14.25
C ARG A 630 -4.75 -22.48 -14.89
N ALA A 631 -4.82 -23.80 -14.72
CA ALA A 631 -3.89 -24.72 -15.35
C ALA A 631 -3.97 -24.65 -16.88
N MET A 632 -5.17 -24.40 -17.44
CA MET A 632 -5.35 -24.16 -18.87
C MET A 632 -4.75 -22.81 -19.28
N ALA A 633 -5.06 -21.72 -18.57
CA ALA A 633 -4.52 -20.39 -18.84
C ALA A 633 -2.98 -20.36 -18.82
N ALA A 634 -2.34 -21.00 -17.83
CA ALA A 634 -0.90 -21.11 -17.74
C ALA A 634 -0.27 -21.86 -18.95
N LYS A 635 -0.93 -22.91 -19.45
CA LYS A 635 -0.48 -23.66 -20.64
C LYS A 635 -0.65 -22.87 -21.94
N LEU A 636 -1.55 -21.89 -21.95
CA LEU A 636 -1.90 -21.08 -23.12
C LEU A 636 -1.05 -19.81 -23.24
N ILE A 637 -0.19 -19.52 -22.25
CA ILE A 637 0.80 -18.44 -22.33
C ILE A 637 1.70 -18.64 -23.56
N ASP A 638 1.98 -19.88 -23.94
CA ASP A 638 2.93 -20.27 -24.99
C ASP A 638 2.33 -20.46 -26.40
N ASP A 639 1.00 -20.28 -26.61
CA ASP A 639 0.33 -20.55 -27.91
C ASP A 639 0.12 -19.27 -28.76
N PRO A 640 0.76 -19.12 -29.94
CA PRO A 640 0.61 -17.96 -30.82
C PRO A 640 -0.77 -17.84 -31.51
N LEU A 641 -1.56 -18.92 -31.61
CA LEU A 641 -2.87 -18.92 -32.29
C LEU A 641 -4.02 -18.39 -31.39
N PHE A 642 -3.71 -18.06 -30.14
CA PHE A 642 -4.70 -17.82 -29.09
C PHE A 642 -5.43 -16.47 -29.18
N SER A 643 -4.82 -15.44 -29.77
CA SER A 643 -5.39 -14.07 -29.79
C SER A 643 -6.77 -14.00 -30.46
N ALA A 644 -7.06 -14.86 -31.43
CA ALA A 644 -8.37 -14.93 -32.09
C ALA A 644 -9.45 -15.65 -31.25
N GLN A 645 -9.05 -16.49 -30.28
CA GLN A 645 -9.96 -17.28 -29.43
C GLN A 645 -10.02 -16.76 -27.98
N LEU A 646 -9.12 -15.85 -27.59
CA LEU A 646 -9.02 -15.28 -26.24
C LEU A 646 -10.37 -14.82 -25.69
N MET A 647 -11.14 -14.04 -26.46
CA MET A 647 -12.46 -13.55 -26.01
C MET A 647 -13.49 -14.67 -25.78
N SER A 648 -13.45 -15.75 -26.56
CA SER A 648 -14.29 -16.92 -26.34
C SER A 648 -13.90 -17.65 -25.06
N HIS A 649 -12.60 -17.72 -24.78
CA HIS A 649 -12.08 -18.32 -23.57
C HIS A 649 -12.36 -17.47 -22.32
N LEU A 650 -12.18 -16.15 -22.37
CA LEU A 650 -12.52 -15.25 -21.25
C LEU A 650 -13.99 -15.40 -20.84
N LYS A 651 -14.91 -15.50 -21.81
CA LYS A 651 -16.33 -15.81 -21.53
C LYS A 651 -16.55 -17.19 -20.93
N THR A 652 -15.74 -18.18 -21.31
CA THR A 652 -15.81 -19.54 -20.74
C THR A 652 -15.30 -19.56 -19.29
N ILE A 653 -14.29 -18.75 -18.98
CA ILE A 653 -13.71 -18.60 -17.63
C ILE A 653 -14.75 -18.05 -16.65
N THR A 654 -15.60 -17.11 -17.08
CA THR A 654 -16.58 -16.45 -16.21
C THR A 654 -17.92 -17.18 -16.10
N GLN A 655 -18.20 -18.15 -16.98
CA GLN A 655 -19.47 -18.88 -17.03
C GLN A 655 -19.80 -19.60 -15.71
N GLY A 656 -20.93 -19.28 -15.09
CA GLY A 656 -21.42 -19.95 -13.87
C GLY A 656 -20.72 -19.52 -12.57
N LEU A 657 -19.84 -18.52 -12.63
CA LEU A 657 -19.30 -17.83 -11.45
C LEU A 657 -20.24 -16.69 -11.02
N SER A 658 -20.17 -16.28 -9.75
CA SER A 658 -20.77 -15.00 -9.34
C SER A 658 -20.06 -13.82 -10.02
N ARG A 659 -20.69 -12.65 -10.09
CA ARG A 659 -20.08 -11.45 -10.72
C ARG A 659 -18.71 -11.12 -10.14
N ARG A 660 -18.60 -11.07 -8.81
CA ARG A 660 -17.34 -10.78 -8.13
C ARG A 660 -16.28 -11.87 -8.33
N GLN A 661 -16.69 -13.14 -8.32
CA GLN A 661 -15.77 -14.25 -8.62
C GLN A 661 -15.23 -14.16 -10.06
N ALA A 662 -16.10 -13.84 -11.02
CA ALA A 662 -15.70 -13.63 -12.41
C ALA A 662 -14.73 -12.45 -12.55
N ALA A 663 -15.03 -11.32 -11.91
CA ALA A 663 -14.16 -10.14 -11.91
C ALA A 663 -12.77 -10.44 -11.33
N LEU A 664 -12.71 -11.13 -10.19
CA LEU A 664 -11.45 -11.53 -9.55
C LEU A 664 -10.61 -12.47 -10.43
N GLN A 665 -11.24 -13.40 -11.14
CA GLN A 665 -10.50 -14.31 -12.02
C GLN A 665 -9.91 -13.59 -13.23
N LEU A 666 -10.68 -12.68 -13.85
CA LEU A 666 -10.17 -11.86 -14.95
C LEU A 666 -9.04 -10.94 -14.48
N GLU A 667 -9.18 -10.35 -13.30
CA GLU A 667 -8.19 -9.48 -12.68
C GLU A 667 -6.86 -10.23 -12.41
N GLN A 668 -6.93 -11.43 -11.84
CA GLN A 668 -5.77 -12.28 -11.58
C GLN A 668 -5.08 -12.69 -12.88
N LEU A 669 -5.86 -13.09 -13.88
CA LEU A 669 -5.34 -13.47 -15.19
C LEU A 669 -4.66 -12.28 -15.88
N ALA A 670 -5.26 -11.09 -15.82
CA ALA A 670 -4.66 -9.88 -16.36
C ALA A 670 -3.34 -9.52 -15.66
N GLN A 671 -3.25 -9.70 -14.33
CA GLN A 671 -1.99 -9.51 -13.59
C GLN A 671 -0.89 -10.49 -14.02
N GLN A 672 -1.25 -11.75 -14.26
CA GLN A 672 -0.32 -12.75 -14.77
C GLN A 672 0.26 -12.33 -16.13
N TYR A 673 -0.59 -11.84 -17.03
CA TYR A 673 -0.13 -11.32 -18.32
C TYR A 673 0.74 -10.07 -18.19
N VAL A 674 0.40 -9.15 -17.28
CA VAL A 674 1.27 -7.99 -16.97
C VAL A 674 2.64 -8.46 -16.46
N ALA A 675 2.67 -9.42 -15.55
CA ALA A 675 3.91 -9.93 -14.97
C ALA A 675 4.76 -10.74 -15.96
N SER A 676 4.13 -11.36 -16.96
CA SER A 676 4.82 -12.00 -18.09
C SER A 676 5.15 -11.03 -19.23
N TYR A 677 4.92 -9.72 -19.04
CA TYR A 677 5.12 -8.67 -20.04
C TYR A 677 4.29 -8.84 -21.33
N ASP A 678 3.20 -9.62 -21.30
CA ASP A 678 2.28 -9.79 -22.42
C ASP A 678 1.16 -8.75 -22.35
N LEU A 679 1.50 -7.53 -22.77
CA LEU A 679 0.59 -6.39 -22.67
C LEU A 679 -0.64 -6.52 -23.57
N VAL A 680 -0.60 -7.31 -24.65
CA VAL A 680 -1.73 -7.50 -25.56
C VAL A 680 -2.81 -8.34 -24.88
N LYS A 681 -2.41 -9.45 -24.23
CA LYS A 681 -3.33 -10.28 -23.47
C LYS A 681 -3.83 -9.56 -22.21
N ALA A 682 -2.97 -8.78 -21.56
CA ALA A 682 -3.36 -7.97 -20.41
C ALA A 682 -4.44 -6.93 -20.78
N GLU A 683 -4.24 -6.20 -21.89
CA GLU A 683 -5.20 -5.21 -22.39
C GLU A 683 -6.57 -5.81 -22.67
N ALA A 684 -6.62 -6.91 -23.45
CA ALA A 684 -7.88 -7.58 -23.77
C ALA A 684 -8.61 -8.10 -22.51
N THR A 685 -7.86 -8.63 -21.54
CA THR A 685 -8.42 -9.17 -20.30
C THR A 685 -8.94 -8.06 -19.38
N TYR A 686 -8.19 -6.96 -19.24
CA TYR A 686 -8.65 -5.80 -18.48
C TYR A 686 -9.84 -5.10 -19.14
N GLN A 687 -9.87 -5.03 -20.46
CA GLN A 687 -11.00 -4.46 -21.19
C GLN A 687 -12.28 -5.28 -20.93
N GLU A 688 -12.20 -6.61 -21.03
CA GLU A 688 -13.32 -7.50 -20.70
C GLU A 688 -13.77 -7.34 -19.24
N LEU A 689 -12.83 -7.23 -18.29
CA LEU A 689 -13.12 -6.97 -16.87
C LEU A 689 -13.91 -5.67 -16.69
N VAL A 690 -13.42 -4.57 -17.27
CA VAL A 690 -14.02 -3.23 -17.10
C VAL A 690 -15.35 -3.12 -17.84
N GLU A 691 -15.50 -3.73 -19.00
CA GLU A 691 -16.75 -3.68 -19.78
C GLU A 691 -17.86 -4.53 -19.15
N GLN A 692 -17.55 -5.73 -18.65
CA GLN A 692 -18.55 -6.64 -18.07
C GLN A 692 -18.83 -6.36 -16.61
N PHE A 693 -17.81 -5.97 -15.84
CA PHE A 693 -17.88 -5.82 -14.39
C PHE A 693 -17.43 -4.42 -13.90
N PRO A 694 -17.89 -3.31 -14.51
CA PRO A 694 -17.38 -1.96 -14.20
C PRO A 694 -17.65 -1.49 -12.76
N ARG A 695 -18.57 -2.15 -12.04
CA ARG A 695 -18.93 -1.81 -10.65
C ARG A 695 -18.20 -2.66 -9.62
N GLU A 696 -17.54 -3.73 -10.04
CA GLU A 696 -16.79 -4.58 -9.12
C GLU A 696 -15.48 -3.87 -8.73
N PRO A 697 -15.05 -3.92 -7.46
CA PRO A 697 -13.83 -3.25 -6.99
C PRO A 697 -12.58 -3.61 -7.81
N GLU A 698 -12.50 -4.86 -8.27
CA GLU A 698 -11.44 -5.42 -9.12
C GLU A 698 -11.22 -4.61 -10.41
N ALA A 699 -12.27 -3.99 -10.96
CA ALA A 699 -12.21 -3.28 -12.23
C ALA A 699 -11.44 -1.95 -12.14
N VAL A 700 -11.34 -1.33 -10.95
CA VAL A 700 -10.72 0.01 -10.78
C VAL A 700 -9.27 0.02 -11.24
N ARG A 701 -8.49 -1.03 -10.92
CA ARG A 701 -7.10 -1.13 -11.39
C ARG A 701 -7.03 -1.34 -12.89
N GLY A 702 -7.94 -2.14 -13.46
CA GLY A 702 -8.05 -2.31 -14.91
C GLY A 702 -8.34 -0.99 -15.62
N MET A 703 -9.21 -0.15 -15.05
CA MET A 703 -9.48 1.20 -15.59
C MET A 703 -8.21 2.06 -15.61
N LEU A 704 -7.46 2.13 -14.50
CA LEU A 704 -6.19 2.89 -14.42
C LEU A 704 -5.19 2.38 -15.44
N TRP A 705 -4.97 1.07 -15.45
CA TRP A 705 -3.97 0.44 -16.30
C TRP A 705 -4.27 0.67 -17.78
N LEU A 706 -5.53 0.49 -18.21
CA LEU A 706 -5.94 0.75 -19.60
C LEU A 706 -5.85 2.24 -19.95
N PHE A 707 -6.21 3.12 -19.02
CA PHE A 707 -6.13 4.57 -19.26
C PHE A 707 -4.68 5.00 -19.48
N GLN A 708 -3.75 4.60 -18.61
CA GLN A 708 -2.31 4.88 -18.75
C GLN A 708 -1.73 4.28 -20.03
N LEU A 709 -2.12 3.04 -20.36
CA LEU A 709 -1.70 2.39 -21.61
C LEU A 709 -2.12 3.21 -22.84
N TRP A 710 -3.37 3.64 -22.90
CA TRP A 710 -3.93 4.33 -24.08
C TRP A 710 -3.60 5.82 -24.14
N SER A 711 -3.22 6.44 -23.02
CA SER A 711 -2.81 7.86 -22.99
C SER A 711 -1.33 8.07 -23.33
N SER A 712 -0.48 7.05 -23.15
CA SER A 712 0.98 7.13 -23.35
C SER A 712 1.39 7.23 -24.83
N GLU A 713 2.18 8.23 -25.18
CA GLU A 713 2.83 8.32 -26.49
C GLU A 713 4.04 7.35 -26.62
N GLU A 714 4.75 7.03 -25.53
CA GLU A 714 5.87 6.08 -25.54
C GLU A 714 5.39 4.70 -25.99
N ILE A 715 4.37 4.17 -25.30
CA ILE A 715 3.86 2.82 -25.58
C ILE A 715 3.20 2.79 -26.96
N ALA A 716 2.44 3.84 -27.32
CA ALA A 716 1.84 3.97 -28.63
C ALA A 716 2.91 3.95 -29.74
N TRP A 717 4.05 4.61 -29.54
CA TRP A 717 5.16 4.57 -30.48
C TRP A 717 5.76 3.17 -30.58
N GLN A 718 6.06 2.53 -29.45
CA GLN A 718 6.70 1.21 -29.40
C GLN A 718 5.88 0.12 -30.09
N ARG A 719 4.56 0.14 -29.94
CA ARG A 719 3.68 -0.86 -30.57
C ARG A 719 3.48 -0.64 -32.08
N ASN A 720 3.61 0.60 -32.55
CA ASN A 720 3.30 0.95 -33.94
C ASN A 720 4.54 0.94 -34.87
N ARG A 721 5.76 0.94 -34.33
CA ARG A 721 7.00 1.03 -35.12
C ARG A 721 7.39 -0.24 -35.90
N GLY A 722 6.67 -1.36 -35.76
CA GLY A 722 7.09 -2.69 -36.24
C GLY A 722 6.10 -3.51 -37.08
N VAL A 723 4.95 -2.99 -37.53
CA VAL A 723 3.94 -3.79 -38.25
C VAL A 723 4.24 -3.86 -39.77
N PRO A 724 4.58 -5.04 -40.36
CA PRO A 724 4.65 -5.21 -41.81
C PRO A 724 3.22 -5.37 -42.36
N VAL A 725 2.85 -4.56 -43.34
CA VAL A 725 1.54 -4.65 -44.00
C VAL A 725 1.57 -5.80 -45.03
N GLU A 726 1.16 -7.02 -44.64
CA GLU A 726 0.73 -8.03 -45.62
C GLU A 726 -0.71 -7.71 -46.06
N ARG A 727 -0.92 -7.37 -47.33
CA ARG A 727 -2.25 -7.31 -47.94
C ARG A 727 -2.46 -8.47 -48.90
N THR A 728 -3.28 -9.43 -48.48
CA THR A 728 -3.95 -10.38 -49.37
C THR A 728 -5.03 -9.61 -50.16
N ARG A 729 -4.81 -9.40 -51.46
CA ARG A 729 -5.85 -8.83 -52.34
C ARG A 729 -6.73 -9.95 -52.88
N SER A 730 -7.96 -10.04 -52.40
CA SER A 730 -9.05 -10.71 -53.14
C SER A 730 -9.50 -9.78 -54.27
N THR A 731 -9.20 -10.12 -55.52
CA THR A 731 -9.76 -9.44 -56.69
C THR A 731 -11.18 -9.93 -56.95
N SER A 732 -12.19 -9.13 -56.62
CA SER A 732 -13.54 -9.32 -57.15
C SER A 732 -13.63 -8.67 -58.53
N ASN A 733 -13.94 -9.47 -59.55
CA ASN A 733 -14.10 -9.04 -60.94
C ASN A 733 -15.41 -8.22 -61.09
N PRO A 734 -15.37 -6.93 -61.46
CA PRO A 734 -16.57 -6.12 -61.58
C PRO A 734 -17.14 -6.24 -63.00
N ALA A 735 -17.88 -7.30 -63.25
CA ALA A 735 -18.68 -7.44 -64.47
C ALA A 735 -19.96 -8.23 -64.17
N GLN A 736 -20.93 -7.57 -63.51
CA GLN A 736 -22.36 -7.74 -63.74
C GLN A 736 -23.14 -6.77 -62.84
N ALA A 737 -23.53 -5.64 -63.43
CA ALA A 737 -24.55 -4.77 -62.87
C ALA A 737 -25.94 -5.38 -63.11
N GLY A 738 -26.83 -5.37 -62.10
CA GLY A 738 -28.24 -5.66 -62.33
C GLY A 738 -29.09 -5.92 -61.08
N SER A 739 -29.77 -4.86 -60.61
CA SER A 739 -31.08 -4.86 -59.93
C SER A 739 -31.15 -4.86 -58.38
N PRO A 740 -32.07 -4.07 -57.76
CA PRO A 740 -32.13 -3.85 -56.32
C PRO A 740 -33.23 -4.69 -55.64
N VAL A 741 -32.94 -5.32 -54.49
CA VAL A 741 -33.98 -5.85 -53.60
C VAL A 741 -33.63 -5.64 -52.12
N ARG A 742 -34.68 -5.23 -51.39
CA ARG A 742 -34.79 -4.93 -49.95
C ARG A 742 -34.55 -6.15 -49.03
N ASN A 743 -34.13 -5.83 -47.80
CA ASN A 743 -34.36 -6.51 -46.51
C ASN A 743 -34.87 -7.98 -46.49
N ALA A 744 -34.16 -8.87 -45.77
CA ALA A 744 -34.68 -9.61 -44.59
C ALA A 744 -33.71 -10.70 -44.12
N PHE A 745 -33.67 -10.92 -42.81
CA PHE A 745 -33.04 -12.06 -42.14
C PHE A 745 -33.58 -13.41 -42.65
N GLN A 746 -32.71 -14.40 -42.92
CA GLN A 746 -32.97 -15.84 -42.67
C GLN A 746 -31.73 -16.74 -42.88
N PHE A 747 -31.56 -17.70 -41.98
CA PHE A 747 -30.58 -18.81 -42.01
C PHE A 747 -30.96 -19.87 -43.06
N SER A 748 -29.99 -20.45 -43.78
CA SER A 748 -29.71 -21.91 -43.87
C SER A 748 -28.82 -22.31 -45.07
N GLU A 749 -27.95 -23.29 -44.77
CA GLU A 749 -27.38 -24.41 -45.56
C GLU A 749 -26.65 -24.24 -46.92
N GLN A 750 -25.37 -24.64 -46.87
CA GLN A 750 -24.53 -25.39 -47.84
C GLN A 750 -24.69 -25.15 -49.35
N LEU A 751 -23.61 -24.74 -50.02
CA LEU A 751 -23.12 -25.21 -51.35
C LEU A 751 -21.75 -24.55 -51.72
N PRO A 752 -21.02 -25.01 -52.76
CA PRO A 752 -19.67 -25.59 -52.68
C PRO A 752 -18.51 -24.62 -52.94
N SER A 753 -17.32 -25.02 -52.49
CA SER A 753 -16.05 -24.28 -52.62
C SER A 753 -15.50 -24.24 -54.06
N PRO A 754 -15.17 -23.06 -54.62
CA PRO A 754 -14.25 -22.97 -55.73
C PRO A 754 -12.81 -22.77 -55.21
N SER A 755 -11.89 -23.60 -55.72
CA SER A 755 -10.44 -23.49 -55.51
C SER A 755 -9.90 -22.21 -56.15
N LEU A 756 -9.22 -21.37 -55.36
CA LEU A 756 -8.43 -20.24 -55.85
C LEU A 756 -6.95 -20.58 -55.71
N GLU A 757 -6.24 -20.70 -56.85
CA GLU A 757 -4.78 -20.78 -56.89
C GLU A 757 -4.17 -19.41 -56.62
N THR A 758 -3.27 -19.34 -55.62
CA THR A 758 -2.54 -18.13 -55.26
C THR A 758 -1.24 -18.06 -56.07
N VAL A 759 -1.19 -17.25 -57.12
CA VAL A 759 0.07 -16.92 -57.81
C VAL A 759 0.76 -15.76 -57.08
N ARG A 760 1.93 -16.02 -56.47
CA ARG A 760 2.83 -14.98 -55.93
C ARG A 760 3.67 -14.38 -57.06
N GLN A 761 3.39 -13.14 -57.45
CA GLN A 761 4.37 -12.30 -58.16
C GLN A 761 4.74 -11.10 -57.30
N VAL A 762 6.03 -10.99 -57.00
CA VAL A 762 6.64 -9.84 -56.33
C VAL A 762 6.97 -8.81 -57.40
N GLY A 763 6.22 -7.72 -57.45
CA GLY A 763 6.49 -6.55 -58.29
C GLY A 763 6.23 -5.26 -57.51
N GLN A 764 7.24 -4.38 -57.45
CA GLN A 764 7.12 -3.06 -56.84
C GLN A 764 6.17 -2.19 -57.67
N ILE A 765 5.01 -1.86 -57.10
CA ILE A 765 4.16 -0.77 -57.58
C ILE A 765 4.17 0.31 -56.51
N ASN A 766 4.73 1.47 -56.87
CA ASN A 766 4.72 2.69 -56.09
C ASN A 766 3.29 3.26 -56.05
N THR A 767 2.56 3.01 -54.96
CA THR A 767 1.34 3.75 -54.61
C THR A 767 1.46 4.25 -53.17
N GLY A 768 1.70 5.56 -53.01
CA GLY A 768 1.44 6.38 -51.82
C GLY A 768 1.67 5.76 -50.42
N ALA A 769 2.80 6.17 -49.80
CA ALA A 769 3.13 6.25 -48.37
C ALA A 769 2.54 5.22 -47.36
N PRO A 770 3.42 4.45 -46.66
CA PRO A 770 3.09 3.61 -45.50
C PRO A 770 2.59 4.36 -44.23
N GLU A 771 2.49 5.69 -44.24
CA GLU A 771 2.29 6.54 -43.05
C GLU A 771 0.89 6.50 -42.40
N ASN A 772 -0.14 6.00 -43.09
CA ASN A 772 -1.54 6.22 -42.68
C ASN A 772 -2.12 5.20 -41.68
N TRP A 773 -1.56 3.99 -41.55
CA TRP A 773 -2.13 2.97 -40.63
C TRP A 773 -1.65 3.12 -39.18
N SER A 774 -0.38 3.54 -39.00
CA SER A 774 0.22 3.79 -37.68
C SER A 774 -0.41 5.01 -37.00
N THR A 775 -0.59 6.11 -37.75
CA THR A 775 -1.30 7.32 -37.27
C THR A 775 -2.75 7.04 -36.89
N GLN A 776 -3.47 6.24 -37.69
CA GLN A 776 -4.87 5.92 -37.41
C GLN A 776 -5.05 5.06 -36.13
N THR A 777 -4.06 4.21 -35.80
CA THR A 777 -4.08 3.39 -34.58
C THR A 777 -3.80 4.21 -33.33
N ALA A 778 -2.79 5.09 -33.37
CA ALA A 778 -2.51 6.03 -32.27
C ALA A 778 -3.68 7.00 -32.02
N GLU A 779 -4.33 7.50 -33.07
CA GLU A 779 -5.54 8.33 -32.96
C GLU A 779 -6.73 7.54 -32.35
N ASN A 780 -6.84 6.24 -32.62
CA ASN A 780 -7.86 5.40 -32.00
C ASN A 780 -7.58 5.19 -30.50
N TRP A 781 -6.32 5.04 -30.10
CA TRP A 781 -5.94 4.93 -28.68
C TRP A 781 -6.29 6.19 -27.90
N LYS A 782 -6.00 7.38 -28.44
CA LYS A 782 -6.42 8.66 -27.83
C LYS A 782 -7.93 8.73 -27.62
N LYS A 783 -8.72 8.25 -28.60
CA LYS A 783 -10.18 8.16 -28.47
C LYS A 783 -10.60 7.14 -27.40
N GLN A 784 -9.92 6.00 -27.31
CA GLN A 784 -10.15 5.00 -26.27
C GLN A 784 -9.83 5.57 -24.88
N ALA A 785 -8.70 6.25 -24.69
CA ALA A 785 -8.33 6.92 -23.45
C ALA A 785 -9.38 7.94 -23.01
N LEU A 786 -9.85 8.81 -23.93
CA LEU A 786 -10.93 9.76 -23.64
C LEU A 786 -12.26 9.07 -23.29
N SER A 787 -12.53 7.90 -23.88
CA SER A 787 -13.71 7.11 -23.53
C SER A 787 -13.57 6.46 -22.14
N ALA A 788 -12.36 6.03 -21.77
CA ALA A 788 -12.03 5.43 -20.48
C ALA A 788 -12.22 6.40 -19.31
N VAL A 789 -12.04 7.71 -19.52
CA VAL A 789 -12.36 8.76 -18.54
C VAL A 789 -13.78 8.62 -17.98
N ARG A 790 -14.74 8.21 -18.82
CA ARG A 790 -16.13 8.02 -18.39
C ARG A 790 -16.29 6.87 -17.41
N TRP A 791 -15.40 5.88 -17.41
CA TRP A 791 -15.42 4.80 -16.43
C TRP A 791 -15.15 5.33 -15.03
N PHE A 792 -14.11 6.15 -14.86
CA PHE A 792 -13.81 6.76 -13.57
C PHE A 792 -14.92 7.68 -13.10
N GLN A 793 -15.38 8.59 -13.96
CA GLN A 793 -16.47 9.53 -13.59
C GLN A 793 -17.74 8.81 -13.13
N LYS A 794 -18.06 7.66 -13.72
CA LYS A 794 -19.30 6.92 -13.43
C LYS A 794 -19.15 5.89 -12.31
N TYR A 795 -18.03 5.19 -12.23
CA TYR A 795 -17.87 4.00 -11.39
C TYR A 795 -16.81 4.17 -10.31
N ALA A 796 -15.80 5.01 -10.53
CA ALA A 796 -14.72 5.27 -9.57
C ALA A 796 -14.40 6.77 -9.41
N PRO A 797 -15.39 7.64 -9.05
CA PRO A 797 -15.17 9.09 -9.08
C PRO A 797 -14.15 9.58 -8.04
N ALA A 798 -13.87 8.82 -6.98
CA ALA A 798 -12.78 9.15 -6.05
C ALA A 798 -11.41 8.98 -6.71
N PHE A 799 -11.30 7.95 -7.53
CA PHE A 799 -10.07 7.64 -8.25
C PHE A 799 -9.86 8.60 -9.44
N PHE A 800 -10.94 9.15 -10.01
CA PHE A 800 -10.85 10.12 -11.09
C PHE A 800 -10.03 11.36 -10.70
N GLU A 801 -10.20 11.85 -9.48
CA GLU A 801 -9.58 13.09 -9.00
C GLU A 801 -8.11 12.91 -8.58
N THR A 802 -7.56 11.70 -8.66
CA THR A 802 -6.17 11.47 -8.26
C THR A 802 -5.20 11.96 -9.35
N PRO A 803 -3.98 12.39 -8.98
CA PRO A 803 -2.99 12.85 -9.95
C PRO A 803 -2.63 11.81 -11.01
N GLU A 804 -2.65 10.53 -10.66
CA GLU A 804 -2.37 9.41 -11.57
C GLU A 804 -3.36 9.33 -12.74
N VAL A 805 -4.54 9.94 -12.60
CA VAL A 805 -5.53 10.06 -13.69
C VAL A 805 -5.54 11.47 -14.28
N GLN A 806 -5.53 12.51 -13.44
CA GLN A 806 -5.67 13.88 -13.89
C GLN A 806 -4.46 14.39 -14.68
N ILE A 807 -3.23 14.04 -14.30
CA ILE A 807 -2.02 14.52 -14.99
C ILE A 807 -1.90 13.91 -16.39
N PRO A 808 -2.03 12.57 -16.58
CA PRO A 808 -2.08 12.01 -17.93
C PRO A 808 -3.27 12.50 -18.74
N LEU A 809 -4.41 12.80 -18.10
CA LEU A 809 -5.55 13.42 -18.78
C LEU A 809 -5.22 14.84 -19.29
N ALA A 810 -4.49 15.63 -18.50
CA ALA A 810 -4.04 16.96 -18.92
C ALA A 810 -3.02 16.87 -20.07
N SER A 811 -2.09 15.91 -20.02
CA SER A 811 -1.18 15.61 -21.14
C SER A 811 -1.96 15.25 -22.40
N LEU A 812 -2.90 14.29 -22.30
CA LEU A 812 -3.78 13.88 -23.39
C LEU A 812 -4.59 15.05 -23.97
N TYR A 813 -5.13 15.93 -23.13
CA TYR A 813 -5.84 17.12 -23.59
C TYR A 813 -4.95 18.07 -24.39
N ARG A 814 -3.67 18.22 -24.02
CA ARG A 814 -2.72 19.00 -24.80
C ARG A 814 -2.39 18.34 -26.13
N LEU A 815 -2.22 17.01 -26.15
CA LEU A 815 -1.95 16.25 -27.37
C LEU A 815 -3.08 16.38 -28.40
N ILE A 816 -4.34 16.44 -27.97
CA ILE A 816 -5.51 16.61 -28.86
C ILE A 816 -5.89 18.09 -29.11
N GLY A 817 -5.06 19.06 -28.66
CA GLY A 817 -5.28 20.49 -28.87
C GLY A 817 -6.34 21.15 -27.96
N SER A 818 -6.79 20.47 -26.92
CA SER A 818 -7.75 20.98 -25.92
C SER A 818 -7.06 21.67 -24.73
N HIS A 819 -6.18 22.64 -25.01
CA HIS A 819 -5.31 23.26 -24.00
C HIS A 819 -6.04 23.84 -22.78
N GLY A 820 -7.17 24.52 -22.97
CA GLY A 820 -7.93 25.10 -21.85
C GLY A 820 -8.38 24.07 -20.80
N LYS A 821 -8.75 22.85 -21.23
CA LYS A 821 -9.11 21.77 -20.29
C LYS A 821 -7.90 21.24 -19.51
N ALA A 822 -6.73 21.22 -20.13
CA ALA A 822 -5.50 20.85 -19.45
C ALA A 822 -5.12 21.92 -18.42
N ASP A 823 -5.26 23.19 -18.79
CA ASP A 823 -4.95 24.32 -17.92
C ASP A 823 -5.88 24.35 -16.69
N ASP A 824 -7.16 24.02 -16.85
CA ASP A 824 -8.10 23.86 -15.73
C ASP A 824 -7.63 22.79 -14.72
N ILE A 825 -7.10 21.66 -15.21
CA ILE A 825 -6.56 20.59 -14.35
C ILE A 825 -5.33 21.08 -13.58
N PHE A 826 -4.35 21.68 -14.26
CA PHE A 826 -3.15 22.18 -13.59
C PHE A 826 -3.46 23.34 -12.63
N HIS A 827 -4.47 24.15 -12.92
CA HIS A 827 -4.94 25.19 -12.00
C HIS A 827 -5.46 24.59 -10.69
N ASN A 828 -6.19 23.47 -10.74
CA ASN A 828 -6.66 22.78 -9.54
C ASN A 828 -5.51 22.26 -8.67
N PHE A 829 -4.44 21.72 -9.29
CA PHE A 829 -3.25 21.29 -8.57
C PHE A 829 -2.36 22.43 -8.06
N HIS A 830 -2.57 23.65 -8.53
CA HIS A 830 -1.84 24.83 -8.03
C HIS A 830 -2.32 25.28 -6.64
N LYS A 831 -3.47 24.80 -6.17
CA LYS A 831 -4.05 25.21 -4.88
C LYS A 831 -3.11 24.88 -3.71
N PRO A 832 -3.07 25.73 -2.66
CA PRO A 832 -2.26 25.50 -1.44
C PRO A 832 -2.63 24.25 -0.65
N GLU A 833 -3.68 23.54 -1.05
CA GLU A 833 -4.17 22.31 -0.41
C GLU A 833 -3.65 21.05 -1.12
N ALA A 834 -3.03 21.17 -2.32
CA ALA A 834 -2.58 20.04 -3.13
C ALA A 834 -1.18 19.54 -2.74
N ASN A 835 -0.94 18.23 -2.65
CA ASN A 835 0.38 17.65 -2.35
C ASN A 835 1.56 18.33 -3.11
N GLU A 836 2.63 18.68 -2.39
CA GLU A 836 3.79 19.43 -2.89
C GLU A 836 4.40 18.90 -4.20
N SER A 837 4.59 17.58 -4.31
CA SER A 837 5.17 16.92 -5.48
C SER A 837 4.39 17.24 -6.75
N TRP A 838 3.07 17.08 -6.70
CA TRP A 838 2.16 17.33 -7.82
C TRP A 838 1.92 18.81 -8.08
N ARG A 839 1.86 19.62 -7.02
CA ARG A 839 1.82 21.09 -7.12
C ARG A 839 3.05 21.61 -7.88
N ASN A 840 4.23 21.02 -7.64
CA ASN A 840 5.46 21.38 -8.35
C ASN A 840 5.42 20.97 -9.83
N ILE A 841 4.74 19.89 -10.21
CA ILE A 841 4.49 19.56 -11.63
C ILE A 841 3.61 20.63 -12.25
N ALA A 842 2.47 20.93 -11.63
CA ALA A 842 1.55 21.93 -12.15
C ALA A 842 2.22 23.32 -12.30
N LYS A 843 3.08 23.70 -11.35
CA LYS A 843 3.92 24.91 -11.45
C LYS A 843 4.88 24.86 -12.64
N ALA A 844 5.58 23.74 -12.84
CA ALA A 844 6.51 23.56 -13.96
C ALA A 844 5.78 23.61 -15.30
N GLU A 845 4.60 22.99 -15.37
CA GLU A 845 3.77 22.96 -16.57
C GLU A 845 3.18 24.32 -16.93
N ASN A 846 2.87 25.16 -15.94
CA ASN A 846 2.48 26.54 -16.16
C ASN A 846 3.69 27.42 -16.55
N TRP A 847 4.84 27.21 -15.91
CA TRP A 847 6.08 27.93 -16.23
C TRP A 847 6.51 27.69 -17.69
N LEU A 848 6.28 26.51 -18.27
CA LEU A 848 6.58 26.26 -19.68
C LEU A 848 5.74 27.10 -20.66
N LEU A 849 4.53 27.50 -20.27
CA LEU A 849 3.69 28.39 -21.06
C LEU A 849 4.17 29.85 -20.96
N HIS A 850 4.62 30.25 -19.76
CA HIS A 850 5.08 31.60 -19.46
C HIS A 850 6.38 31.56 -18.64
N PRO A 851 7.54 31.36 -19.29
CA PRO A 851 8.81 31.26 -18.57
C PRO A 851 9.10 32.57 -17.82
N ALA A 852 9.10 32.50 -16.49
CA ALA A 852 9.60 33.54 -15.59
C ALA A 852 11.05 33.22 -15.17
N ASP A 853 11.66 34.05 -14.33
CA ASP A 853 13.11 33.99 -14.03
C ASP A 853 13.59 32.62 -13.53
N THR A 854 13.10 32.14 -12.37
CA THR A 854 13.56 30.87 -11.79
C THR A 854 12.54 29.75 -12.07
N PRO A 855 12.94 28.66 -12.75
CA PRO A 855 12.04 27.54 -12.99
C PRO A 855 11.74 26.83 -11.65
N PRO A 856 10.51 26.32 -11.45
CA PRO A 856 10.15 25.62 -10.21
C PRO A 856 10.83 24.25 -10.06
N ARG A 857 11.50 23.78 -11.12
CA ARG A 857 12.25 22.52 -11.19
C ARG A 857 13.47 22.70 -12.10
N PRO A 858 14.50 21.85 -11.98
CA PRO A 858 15.66 21.88 -12.87
C PRO A 858 15.27 21.76 -14.35
N VAL A 859 15.85 22.62 -15.18
CA VAL A 859 15.69 22.59 -16.65
C VAL A 859 17.06 22.41 -17.28
N TYR A 860 17.23 21.36 -18.07
CA TYR A 860 18.42 21.11 -18.86
C TYR A 860 18.22 21.60 -20.30
N LEU A 861 19.17 22.39 -20.81
CA LEU A 861 19.18 22.81 -22.21
C LEU A 861 20.06 21.85 -23.01
N CYS A 862 19.42 21.00 -23.82
CA CYS A 862 20.08 20.05 -24.71
C CYS A 862 20.38 20.74 -26.03
N ARG A 863 21.67 20.93 -26.32
CA ARG A 863 22.13 21.68 -27.49
C ARG A 863 22.24 20.79 -28.72
N PHE A 864 21.80 21.33 -29.85
CA PHE A 864 21.99 20.70 -31.15
C PHE A 864 23.46 20.69 -31.55
N THR A 865 23.99 19.53 -31.95
CA THR A 865 25.34 19.39 -32.51
C THR A 865 25.31 19.11 -34.01
N LYS A 866 26.32 19.60 -34.72
CA LYS A 866 26.59 19.26 -36.12
C LYS A 866 27.62 18.14 -36.25
N THR A 867 28.44 17.95 -35.24
CA THR A 867 29.52 16.96 -35.17
C THR A 867 29.11 15.86 -34.21
N ARG A 868 29.15 14.61 -34.70
CA ARG A 868 28.82 13.45 -33.86
C ARG A 868 30.02 13.14 -32.95
N PRO A 869 29.79 12.78 -31.68
CA PRO A 869 30.86 12.31 -30.82
C PRO A 869 31.46 11.01 -31.36
N VAL A 870 32.74 10.79 -31.08
CA VAL A 870 33.38 9.51 -31.29
C VAL A 870 33.17 8.71 -30.01
N LEU A 871 32.37 7.64 -30.07
CA LEU A 871 32.08 6.82 -28.89
C LEU A 871 33.31 6.00 -28.48
N ASP A 872 34.21 6.63 -27.72
CA ASP A 872 35.46 6.04 -27.23
C ASP A 872 35.64 6.18 -25.70
N GLY A 873 34.73 6.90 -25.03
CA GLY A 873 34.75 7.15 -23.60
C GLY A 873 35.52 8.42 -23.21
N LEU A 874 36.06 9.16 -24.17
CA LEU A 874 36.79 10.41 -23.97
C LEU A 874 35.88 11.62 -24.23
N LEU A 875 35.55 12.35 -23.17
CA LEU A 875 34.62 13.49 -23.23
C LEU A 875 35.24 14.77 -23.82
N SER A 876 36.17 14.65 -24.77
CA SER A 876 36.90 15.78 -25.38
C SER A 876 36.27 16.33 -26.66
N ASP A 877 35.28 15.63 -27.23
CA ASP A 877 34.62 16.03 -28.47
C ASP A 877 33.96 17.42 -28.37
N GLU A 878 33.88 18.11 -29.51
CA GLU A 878 33.33 19.47 -29.63
C GLU A 878 31.90 19.56 -29.06
N CYS A 879 31.05 18.55 -29.31
CA CYS A 879 29.68 18.53 -28.80
C CYS A 879 29.59 18.52 -27.26
N TRP A 880 30.60 18.00 -26.57
CA TRP A 880 30.65 17.97 -25.11
C TRP A 880 31.16 19.27 -24.51
N GLN A 881 32.05 19.98 -25.21
CA GLN A 881 32.52 21.31 -24.78
C GLN A 881 31.38 22.34 -24.79
N ASP A 882 30.44 22.20 -25.72
CA ASP A 882 29.25 23.03 -25.80
C ASP A 882 28.09 22.55 -24.89
N ALA A 883 28.14 21.32 -24.37
CA ALA A 883 27.08 20.78 -23.52
C ALA A 883 27.13 21.37 -22.10
N ASN A 884 25.97 21.47 -21.45
CA ASN A 884 25.92 21.89 -20.04
C ASN A 884 26.17 20.68 -19.13
N GLU A 885 26.86 20.87 -18.02
CA GLU A 885 27.01 19.81 -17.01
C GLU A 885 25.73 19.62 -16.20
N LEU A 886 25.18 18.40 -16.24
CA LEU A 886 24.14 17.94 -15.33
C LEU A 886 24.81 17.22 -14.16
N THR A 887 24.78 17.83 -12.99
CA THR A 887 25.45 17.30 -11.79
C THR A 887 24.58 16.38 -10.98
N LEU A 888 25.18 15.31 -10.44
CA LEU A 888 24.51 14.38 -9.53
C LEU A 888 25.00 14.61 -8.10
N SER A 889 24.08 14.94 -7.21
CA SER A 889 24.38 15.22 -5.79
C SER A 889 23.49 14.41 -4.86
N GLU A 890 23.95 14.17 -3.63
CA GLU A 890 23.15 13.52 -2.57
C GLU A 890 22.08 14.45 -1.98
N LYS A 891 22.29 15.76 -2.08
CA LYS A 891 21.41 16.80 -1.52
C LYS A 891 21.12 17.89 -2.56
N PRO A 892 19.96 18.57 -2.47
CA PRO A 892 19.65 19.69 -3.36
C PRO A 892 20.65 20.84 -3.17
N ALA A 893 20.98 21.53 -4.26
CA ALA A 893 21.78 22.76 -4.23
C ALA A 893 21.08 23.82 -3.37
N ALA A 894 21.79 24.44 -2.43
CA ALA A 894 21.24 25.54 -1.64
C ALA A 894 21.08 26.78 -2.53
N GLY A 895 19.89 26.94 -3.13
CA GLY A 895 19.62 27.97 -4.15
C GLY A 895 19.99 27.50 -5.56
N MET A 896 19.18 27.85 -6.56
CA MET A 896 19.45 27.58 -7.99
C MET A 896 20.52 28.53 -8.56
N GLU A 897 21.54 28.85 -7.77
CA GLU A 897 22.78 29.45 -8.24
C GLU A 897 23.89 28.41 -8.04
N ASN A 898 24.81 28.32 -9.00
CA ASN A 898 25.94 27.39 -9.06
C ASN A 898 26.90 27.48 -7.85
N GLN A 899 26.45 27.14 -6.64
CA GLN A 899 27.25 27.11 -5.40
C GLN A 899 27.04 25.82 -4.61
N ALA A 900 26.63 24.71 -5.25
CA ALA A 900 26.50 23.42 -4.58
C ALA A 900 27.84 22.72 -4.25
N ASP A 901 28.97 23.17 -4.82
CA ASP A 901 30.29 22.53 -4.63
C ASP A 901 31.37 23.54 -4.23
N ALA A 902 31.08 24.46 -3.32
CA ALA A 902 32.14 25.24 -2.66
C ALA A 902 32.92 24.35 -1.68
N GLY A 903 33.75 23.44 -2.21
CA GLY A 903 34.66 22.60 -1.41
C GLY A 903 34.85 21.15 -1.88
N VAL A 904 34.13 20.68 -2.90
CA VAL A 904 34.35 19.36 -3.51
C VAL A 904 35.30 19.55 -4.70
N ASP A 905 36.34 18.73 -4.80
CA ASP A 905 37.25 18.76 -5.95
C ASP A 905 36.44 18.48 -7.23
N PRO A 906 36.56 19.29 -8.30
CA PRO A 906 35.91 19.00 -9.58
C PRO A 906 36.14 17.57 -10.10
N LEU A 907 37.24 16.92 -9.71
CA LEU A 907 37.56 15.54 -10.04
C LEU A 907 36.68 14.49 -9.31
N ASP A 908 36.08 14.86 -8.19
CA ASP A 908 35.24 13.97 -7.34
C ASP A 908 33.73 14.10 -7.63
N ARG A 909 33.35 14.86 -8.68
CA ARG A 909 31.96 15.15 -9.02
C ARG A 909 31.43 14.22 -10.11
N ALA A 910 30.28 13.59 -9.85
CA ALA A 910 29.56 12.82 -10.86
C ALA A 910 28.71 13.75 -11.73
N PHE A 911 28.85 13.66 -13.05
CA PHE A 911 28.06 14.47 -13.99
C PHE A 911 27.66 13.71 -15.26
N VAL A 912 26.63 14.24 -15.92
CA VAL A 912 26.08 13.78 -17.21
C VAL A 912 26.04 14.96 -18.19
N LEU A 913 26.25 14.70 -19.46
CA LEU A 913 26.11 15.64 -20.57
C LEU A 913 25.10 15.08 -21.58
N LEU A 914 24.26 15.94 -22.15
CA LEU A 914 23.34 15.56 -23.22
C LEU A 914 23.45 16.52 -24.40
N SER A 915 23.55 15.96 -25.61
CA SER A 915 23.50 16.69 -26.88
C SER A 915 22.67 15.89 -27.88
N TYR A 916 22.24 16.50 -28.98
CA TYR A 916 21.43 15.80 -29.98
C TYR A 916 21.73 16.29 -31.41
N ASP A 917 21.51 15.44 -32.40
CA ASP A 917 21.43 15.83 -33.81
C ASP A 917 20.05 15.44 -34.40
N ASN A 918 19.92 15.42 -35.72
CA ASN A 918 18.65 15.04 -36.38
C ASN A 918 18.33 13.53 -36.33
N GLU A 919 19.30 12.71 -35.94
CA GLU A 919 19.23 11.25 -35.95
C GLU A 919 19.35 10.64 -34.55
N ASN A 920 20.20 11.20 -33.67
CA ASN A 920 20.54 10.60 -32.38
C ASN A 920 20.46 11.60 -31.22
N LEU A 921 20.08 11.09 -30.06
CA LEU A 921 20.37 11.65 -28.75
C LEU A 921 21.71 11.09 -28.27
N TYR A 922 22.62 11.96 -27.87
CA TYR A 922 23.92 11.62 -27.32
C TYR A 922 23.93 11.87 -25.81
N ILE A 923 24.46 10.91 -25.06
CA ILE A 923 24.60 11.00 -23.60
C ILE A 923 26.04 10.65 -23.25
N ALA A 924 26.66 11.47 -22.41
CA ALA A 924 27.97 11.19 -21.83
C ALA A 924 27.89 11.28 -20.31
N ALA A 925 28.68 10.48 -19.60
CA ALA A 925 28.78 10.58 -18.15
C ALA A 925 30.22 10.34 -17.68
N SER A 926 30.60 11.04 -16.62
CA SER A 926 31.85 10.81 -15.87
C SER A 926 31.51 10.60 -14.41
N ILE A 927 31.84 9.42 -13.90
CA ILE A 927 31.37 8.93 -12.61
C ILE A 927 32.57 8.51 -11.75
N PRO A 928 32.87 9.22 -10.64
CA PRO A 928 33.97 8.90 -9.75
C PRO A 928 33.80 7.52 -9.10
N ILE A 929 34.88 6.74 -9.03
CA ILE A 929 34.92 5.46 -8.33
C ILE A 929 34.73 5.69 -6.84
N LYS A 930 33.75 5.01 -6.25
CA LYS A 930 33.45 5.15 -4.82
C LYS A 930 34.19 4.09 -4.00
N ALA A 931 35.01 4.54 -3.05
CA ALA A 931 35.66 3.65 -2.11
C ALA A 931 34.63 2.81 -1.32
N GLY A 932 34.88 1.49 -1.24
CA GLY A 932 34.00 0.54 -0.55
C GLY A 932 32.98 -0.18 -1.44
N LEU A 933 32.93 0.14 -2.74
CA LEU A 933 32.22 -0.66 -3.75
C LEU A 933 33.18 -1.55 -4.53
N ASP A 934 32.66 -2.68 -5.02
CA ASP A 934 33.38 -3.57 -5.91
C ASP A 934 33.12 -3.16 -7.37
N TYR A 935 34.20 -3.12 -8.16
CA TYR A 935 34.15 -2.73 -9.57
C TYR A 935 34.82 -3.81 -10.44
N PRO A 936 34.20 -5.01 -10.57
CA PRO A 936 34.74 -6.10 -11.37
C PRO A 936 34.92 -5.71 -12.83
N ALA A 937 35.92 -6.27 -13.50
CA ALA A 937 36.07 -6.12 -14.94
C ALA A 937 34.85 -6.70 -15.66
N ALA A 938 34.39 -6.06 -16.75
CA ALA A 938 33.36 -6.71 -17.57
C ALA A 938 33.93 -7.94 -18.26
N PRO A 939 33.14 -9.02 -18.39
CA PRO A 939 33.57 -10.21 -19.09
C PRO A 939 33.74 -9.94 -20.60
N ASP A 940 34.71 -10.60 -21.21
CA ASP A 940 35.03 -10.53 -22.66
C ASP A 940 33.95 -11.16 -23.56
N THR A 941 32.84 -11.64 -23.00
CA THR A 941 31.79 -12.42 -23.67
C THR A 941 30.78 -11.56 -24.45
N GLY A 942 30.99 -10.25 -24.54
CA GLY A 942 30.00 -9.30 -25.07
C GLY A 942 28.90 -8.95 -24.06
N ARG A 943 28.08 -7.95 -24.40
CA ARG A 943 26.98 -7.44 -23.57
C ARG A 943 25.76 -8.37 -23.68
N GLY A 944 25.23 -8.81 -22.54
CA GLY A 944 23.92 -9.46 -22.47
C GLY A 944 22.78 -8.45 -22.56
N TYR A 945 21.62 -8.86 -23.06
CA TYR A 945 20.39 -8.07 -23.01
C TYR A 945 19.79 -8.07 -21.60
N ASP A 946 19.27 -6.91 -21.16
CA ASP A 946 18.58 -6.71 -19.87
C ASP A 946 19.28 -7.38 -18.68
N ALA A 947 20.54 -7.01 -18.51
CA ALA A 947 21.37 -7.56 -17.45
C ALA A 947 20.85 -7.17 -16.06
N ASP A 948 21.02 -8.06 -15.09
CA ASP A 948 20.78 -7.70 -13.68
C ASP A 948 21.90 -6.77 -13.19
N LEU A 949 21.55 -5.48 -13.05
CA LEU A 949 22.47 -4.44 -12.59
C LEU A 949 22.43 -4.23 -11.07
N LYS A 950 21.68 -5.05 -10.33
CA LYS A 950 21.68 -4.99 -8.86
C LYS A 950 23.10 -5.16 -8.32
N LEU A 951 23.37 -4.51 -7.20
CA LEU A 951 24.64 -4.50 -6.51
C LEU A 951 25.79 -3.87 -7.30
N GLN A 952 25.48 -3.14 -8.38
CA GLN A 952 26.46 -2.37 -9.15
C GLN A 952 26.21 -0.87 -9.02
N ASP A 953 27.30 -0.10 -9.01
CA ASP A 953 27.28 1.34 -9.25
C ASP A 953 26.78 1.60 -10.67
N ARG A 954 25.63 2.26 -10.77
CA ARG A 954 24.91 2.43 -12.04
C ARG A 954 24.19 3.75 -12.14
N LEU A 955 24.03 4.21 -13.38
CA LEU A 955 23.25 5.37 -13.76
C LEU A 955 21.90 4.91 -14.33
N SER A 956 20.82 5.51 -13.85
CA SER A 956 19.46 5.32 -14.32
C SER A 956 18.95 6.62 -14.94
N LEU A 957 18.49 6.53 -16.19
CA LEU A 957 17.99 7.61 -17.01
C LEU A 957 16.53 7.33 -17.35
N ALA A 958 15.63 8.26 -17.04
CA ALA A 958 14.22 8.15 -17.39
C ALA A 958 13.78 9.31 -18.29
N PHE A 959 13.20 8.97 -19.45
CA PHE A 959 12.71 9.92 -20.45
C PHE A 959 11.20 9.79 -20.62
N ASP A 960 10.50 10.90 -20.42
CA ASP A 960 9.06 11.04 -20.62
C ASP A 960 8.82 12.04 -21.76
N ILE A 961 8.33 11.57 -22.90
CA ILE A 961 8.27 12.35 -24.14
C ILE A 961 7.00 13.20 -24.23
N ASP A 962 5.94 12.85 -23.50
CA ASP A 962 4.65 13.54 -23.55
C ASP A 962 4.29 14.31 -22.27
N ARG A 963 5.07 14.11 -21.19
CA ARG A 963 4.93 14.76 -19.89
C ARG A 963 3.65 14.35 -19.16
N ASP A 964 3.28 13.07 -19.30
CA ASP A 964 2.28 12.43 -18.43
C ASP A 964 2.85 12.03 -17.06
N TYR A 965 4.17 11.93 -16.94
CA TYR A 965 4.98 11.57 -15.76
C TYR A 965 4.70 10.19 -15.14
N THR A 966 3.83 9.40 -15.77
CA THR A 966 3.37 8.08 -15.29
C THR A 966 3.85 6.93 -16.16
N THR A 967 4.09 7.22 -17.44
CA THR A 967 4.71 6.32 -18.40
C THR A 967 5.96 6.99 -18.95
N PHE A 968 7.03 6.22 -19.12
CA PHE A 968 8.34 6.74 -19.52
C PHE A 968 9.25 5.60 -19.97
N TYR A 969 10.27 5.92 -20.76
CA TYR A 969 11.40 5.03 -20.98
C TYR A 969 12.33 5.08 -19.77
N GLN A 970 12.84 3.92 -19.36
CA GLN A 970 13.92 3.84 -18.39
C GLN A 970 15.06 3.01 -18.97
N MET A 971 16.26 3.56 -18.87
CA MET A 971 17.48 2.99 -19.41
C MET A 971 18.55 3.08 -18.33
N GLU A 972 19.15 1.94 -17.99
CA GLU A 972 20.19 1.86 -16.97
C GLU A 972 21.50 1.40 -17.57
N ILE A 973 22.61 1.91 -17.03
CA ILE A 973 23.97 1.51 -17.39
C ILE A 973 24.85 1.46 -16.15
N ASP A 974 25.62 0.38 -15.99
CA ASP A 974 26.59 0.25 -14.91
C ASP A 974 28.03 0.54 -15.36
N HIS A 975 28.96 0.58 -14.40
CA HIS A 975 30.40 0.74 -14.68
C HIS A 975 30.99 -0.33 -15.63
N ARG A 976 30.31 -1.47 -15.81
CA ARG A 976 30.71 -2.53 -16.74
C ARG A 976 30.25 -2.23 -18.16
N GLY A 977 29.42 -1.23 -18.39
CA GLY A 977 28.74 -0.96 -19.66
C GLY A 977 27.61 -1.95 -19.96
N TRP A 978 27.15 -2.69 -18.94
CA TRP A 978 25.96 -3.52 -19.04
C TRP A 978 24.72 -2.65 -18.84
N THR A 979 23.61 -3.06 -19.45
CA THR A 979 22.40 -2.24 -19.47
C THR A 979 21.16 -3.03 -19.11
N SER A 980 20.13 -2.29 -18.70
CA SER A 980 18.77 -2.78 -18.56
C SER A 980 17.82 -1.70 -19.06
N ASP A 981 16.89 -2.08 -19.94
CA ASP A 981 16.01 -1.14 -20.62
C ASP A 981 14.54 -1.54 -20.40
N ARG A 982 13.64 -0.57 -20.28
CA ARG A 982 12.18 -0.80 -20.27
C ARG A 982 11.39 0.41 -20.74
N CYS A 983 10.24 0.15 -21.36
CA CYS A 983 9.24 1.17 -21.67
C CYS A 983 8.05 0.99 -20.72
N TRP A 984 7.89 1.90 -19.76
CA TRP A 984 6.95 1.78 -18.65
C TRP A 984 7.14 0.45 -17.88
N ILE A 985 6.23 -0.50 -18.04
CA ILE A 985 6.31 -1.84 -17.44
C ILE A 985 6.83 -2.91 -18.41
N ASP A 986 6.97 -2.58 -19.69
CA ASP A 986 7.42 -3.49 -20.73
C ASP A 986 8.95 -3.62 -20.74
N ARG A 987 9.44 -4.74 -20.20
CA ARG A 987 10.87 -5.11 -20.25
C ARG A 987 11.27 -5.80 -21.55
N SER A 988 10.36 -6.06 -22.47
CA SER A 988 10.71 -6.58 -23.80
C SER A 988 11.19 -5.49 -24.74
N TRP A 989 11.03 -4.21 -24.37
CA TRP A 989 11.56 -3.09 -25.14
C TRP A 989 13.08 -3.10 -25.13
N ASN A 990 13.66 -3.40 -26.28
CA ASN A 990 15.11 -3.48 -26.49
C ASN A 990 15.53 -2.43 -27.53
N PRO A 991 15.87 -1.20 -27.10
CA PRO A 991 16.25 -0.14 -28.02
C PRO A 991 17.63 -0.42 -28.63
N ARG A 992 17.84 0.01 -29.88
CA ARG A 992 19.19 0.07 -30.42
C ARG A 992 19.90 1.28 -29.84
N TRP A 993 20.93 1.06 -29.04
CA TRP A 993 21.80 2.14 -28.59
C TRP A 993 23.23 1.68 -28.46
N TYR A 994 24.14 2.54 -28.90
CA TYR A 994 25.57 2.29 -28.95
C TYR A 994 26.20 2.83 -27.68
N VAL A 995 26.95 1.99 -26.97
CA VAL A 995 27.54 2.31 -25.67
C VAL A 995 29.03 2.09 -25.76
N ALA A 996 29.80 3.15 -25.56
CA ALA A 996 31.22 3.09 -25.28
C ALA A 996 31.46 3.32 -23.79
N ARG A 997 32.50 2.69 -23.26
CA ARG A 997 32.89 2.82 -21.87
C ARG A 997 34.39 2.94 -21.76
N GLU A 998 34.84 3.70 -20.79
CA GLU A 998 36.22 3.75 -20.35
C GLU A 998 36.25 3.75 -18.81
N LYS A 999 37.27 3.14 -18.22
CA LYS A 999 37.45 3.14 -16.76
C LYS A 999 38.92 3.30 -16.44
N ASP A 1000 39.23 4.24 -15.57
CA ASP A 1000 40.55 4.45 -15.00
C ASP A 1000 40.53 4.24 -13.47
N SER A 1001 41.58 4.68 -12.77
CA SER A 1001 41.69 4.53 -11.32
C SER A 1001 40.78 5.48 -10.52
N GLN A 1002 40.31 6.56 -11.13
CA GLN A 1002 39.55 7.63 -10.48
C GLN A 1002 38.07 7.63 -10.88
N SER A 1003 37.75 7.33 -12.14
CA SER A 1003 36.38 7.35 -12.64
C SER A 1003 36.10 6.27 -13.68
N TRP A 1004 34.82 6.00 -13.89
CA TRP A 1004 34.34 5.35 -15.10
C TRP A 1004 33.54 6.35 -15.92
N ARG A 1005 33.72 6.27 -17.24
CA ARG A 1005 33.14 7.17 -18.23
C ARG A 1005 32.36 6.35 -19.25
N THR A 1006 31.31 6.94 -19.78
CA THR A 1006 30.55 6.32 -20.86
C THR A 1006 30.07 7.37 -21.85
N GLU A 1007 30.03 6.99 -23.12
CA GLU A 1007 29.40 7.75 -24.19
C GLU A 1007 28.40 6.86 -24.90
N ILE A 1008 27.25 7.45 -25.21
CA ILE A 1008 26.07 6.73 -25.64
C ILE A 1008 25.45 7.48 -26.82
N ALA A 1009 25.07 6.74 -27.86
CA ALA A 1009 24.23 7.26 -28.94
C ALA A 1009 22.95 6.43 -29.06
N ILE A 1010 21.80 7.09 -28.94
CA ILE A 1010 20.47 6.49 -29.09
C ILE A 1010 19.81 7.12 -30.32
N PRO A 1011 19.45 6.36 -31.36
CA PRO A 1011 18.66 6.88 -32.46
C PRO A 1011 17.34 7.45 -31.94
N LEU A 1012 17.01 8.67 -32.31
CA LEU A 1012 15.78 9.35 -31.89
C LEU A 1012 14.52 8.58 -32.33
N SER A 1013 14.61 7.81 -33.41
CA SER A 1013 13.55 6.90 -33.86
C SER A 1013 13.26 5.74 -32.89
N GLU A 1014 14.18 5.43 -31.96
CA GLU A 1014 13.91 4.46 -30.90
C GLU A 1014 12.99 5.04 -29.82
N LEU A 1015 13.02 6.36 -29.60
CA LEU A 1015 12.37 7.04 -28.48
C LEU A 1015 11.08 7.77 -28.88
N ALA A 1016 11.08 8.45 -30.03
CA ALA A 1016 10.01 9.39 -30.38
C ALA A 1016 9.54 9.26 -31.84
N PRO A 1017 8.26 9.57 -32.12
CA PRO A 1017 7.70 9.53 -33.47
C PRO A 1017 8.27 10.61 -34.40
N SER A 1018 8.73 11.74 -33.86
CA SER A 1018 9.39 12.82 -34.60
C SER A 1018 10.82 13.00 -34.10
N THR A 1019 11.79 13.00 -35.02
CA THR A 1019 13.19 13.32 -34.70
C THR A 1019 13.49 14.82 -34.75
N ARG A 1020 12.52 15.66 -35.16
CA ARG A 1020 12.64 17.12 -35.13
C ARG A 1020 12.28 17.63 -33.74
N LEU A 1021 13.27 17.65 -32.84
CA LEU A 1021 13.06 18.00 -31.45
C LEU A 1021 13.21 19.49 -31.13
N LYS A 1022 13.67 20.32 -32.07
CA LYS A 1022 13.90 21.75 -31.81
C LYS A 1022 12.68 22.43 -31.17
N ARG A 1023 12.88 23.06 -30.01
CA ARG A 1023 11.88 23.68 -29.11
C ARG A 1023 10.89 22.75 -28.43
N SER A 1024 11.05 21.44 -28.56
CA SER A 1024 10.29 20.46 -27.79
C SER A 1024 10.82 20.38 -26.34
N THR A 1025 10.04 19.79 -25.46
CA THR A 1025 10.38 19.61 -24.05
C THR A 1025 9.92 18.24 -23.58
N TRP A 1026 10.82 17.48 -22.96
CA TRP A 1026 10.54 16.18 -22.35
C TRP A 1026 10.78 16.25 -20.84
N GLY A 1027 10.23 15.28 -20.11
CA GLY A 1027 10.64 14.98 -18.75
C GLY A 1027 11.95 14.20 -18.74
N LEU A 1028 12.85 14.55 -17.82
CA LEU A 1028 14.10 13.82 -17.59
C LEU A 1028 14.33 13.57 -16.10
N SER A 1029 14.61 12.32 -15.73
CA SER A 1029 15.14 11.96 -14.41
C SER A 1029 16.50 11.28 -14.57
N VAL A 1030 17.47 11.68 -13.75
CA VAL A 1030 18.84 11.13 -13.76
C VAL A 1030 19.26 10.83 -12.33
N VAL A 1031 19.47 9.55 -12.05
CA VAL A 1031 19.84 9.06 -10.72
C VAL A 1031 20.98 8.06 -10.85
N ARG A 1032 22.07 8.28 -10.10
CA ARG A 1032 23.10 7.28 -9.84
C ARG A 1032 22.75 6.52 -8.57
N ILE A 1033 22.73 5.19 -8.67
CA ILE A 1033 22.44 4.28 -7.57
C ILE A 1033 23.76 3.69 -7.08
N LEU A 1034 24.10 3.99 -5.82
CA LEU A 1034 25.27 3.44 -5.13
C LEU A 1034 24.80 2.33 -4.17
N PRO A 1035 24.96 1.05 -4.54
CA PRO A 1035 24.38 -0.06 -3.80
C PRO A 1035 24.87 -0.07 -2.34
N ALA A 1036 23.93 -0.16 -1.39
CA ALA A 1036 24.18 -0.11 0.06
C ALA A 1036 24.92 1.16 0.57
N MET A 1037 25.03 2.22 -0.24
CA MET A 1037 25.65 3.49 0.17
C MET A 1037 24.72 4.70 0.03
N GLY A 1038 23.90 4.78 -1.03
CA GLY A 1038 22.98 5.90 -1.21
C GLY A 1038 22.58 6.18 -2.66
N LEU A 1039 22.05 7.37 -2.90
CA LEU A 1039 21.65 7.86 -4.21
C LEU A 1039 22.32 9.22 -4.46
N GLN A 1040 22.68 9.48 -5.71
CA GLN A 1040 23.04 10.81 -6.20
C GLN A 1040 22.15 11.11 -7.40
N GLY A 1041 21.67 12.34 -7.55
CA GLY A 1041 20.87 12.66 -8.73
C GLY A 1041 20.75 14.14 -9.00
N TRP A 1042 20.18 14.44 -10.15
CA TRP A 1042 20.05 15.79 -10.65
C TRP A 1042 18.88 16.56 -10.03
N ASN A 1043 17.74 15.88 -9.90
CA ASN A 1043 16.52 16.45 -9.37
C ASN A 1043 16.14 15.72 -8.07
N HIS A 1044 15.66 16.47 -7.09
CA HIS A 1044 15.37 15.99 -5.74
C HIS A 1044 13.85 16.09 -5.47
N PRO A 1045 13.24 15.16 -4.72
CA PRO A 1045 13.87 14.06 -3.97
C PRO A 1045 14.38 12.92 -4.86
N LEU A 1046 15.36 12.17 -4.36
CA LEU A 1046 15.93 11.01 -5.04
C LEU A 1046 15.15 9.73 -4.73
N THR A 1047 14.88 8.94 -5.76
CA THR A 1047 14.29 7.60 -5.65
C THR A 1047 14.99 6.65 -6.62
N VAL A 1048 14.94 5.35 -6.30
CA VAL A 1048 15.44 4.29 -7.22
C VAL A 1048 14.52 4.16 -8.42
N GLU A 1049 13.21 4.12 -8.16
CA GLU A 1049 12.17 4.10 -9.17
C GLU A 1049 11.72 5.54 -9.47
N PRO A 1050 11.83 6.03 -10.72
CA PRO A 1050 11.42 7.38 -11.06
C PRO A 1050 9.95 7.64 -10.73
N ARG A 1051 9.67 8.85 -10.26
CA ARG A 1051 8.31 9.30 -9.94
C ARG A 1051 8.08 10.69 -10.52
N PRO A 1052 6.83 11.11 -10.65
CA PRO A 1052 6.50 12.43 -11.19
C PRO A 1052 7.22 13.63 -10.56
N ASP A 1053 7.61 13.57 -9.28
CA ASP A 1053 8.41 14.61 -8.61
C ASP A 1053 9.91 14.52 -8.81
N THR A 1054 10.42 13.38 -9.28
CA THR A 1054 11.84 13.19 -9.58
C THR A 1054 12.21 13.60 -11.01
N PHE A 1055 11.23 13.99 -11.83
CA PHE A 1055 11.47 14.53 -13.17
C PHE A 1055 11.77 16.04 -13.14
N GLY A 1056 12.94 16.39 -13.69
CA GLY A 1056 13.21 17.72 -14.24
C GLY A 1056 12.74 17.80 -15.69
N LEU A 1057 13.10 18.88 -16.39
CA LEU A 1057 12.72 19.12 -17.77
C LEU A 1057 13.95 19.19 -18.68
N ILE A 1058 13.90 18.58 -19.85
CA ILE A 1058 14.91 18.75 -20.91
C ILE A 1058 14.29 19.52 -22.07
N ARG A 1059 14.92 20.63 -22.48
CA ARG A 1059 14.52 21.45 -23.64
C ARG A 1059 15.56 21.34 -24.74
N PHE A 1060 15.10 21.09 -25.97
CA PHE A 1060 15.96 20.94 -27.13
C PHE A 1060 16.06 22.26 -27.91
N GLU A 1061 17.28 22.77 -28.12
CA GLU A 1061 17.54 24.09 -28.77
C GLU A 1061 17.92 24.02 -30.24
#